data_AF-A0A3B3QQN2-F1
#
_entry.id   AF-A0A3B3QQN2-F1
#
_cell.length_a   1.000
_cell.length_b   1.000
_cell.length_c   1.000
_cell.angle_alpha   90.00
_cell.angle_beta   90.00
_cell.angle_gamma   90.00
#
_symmetry.space_group_name_H-M   'P 1'
#
loop_
_entity.id
_entity.type
_entity.pdbx_description
1 polymer ?
#
loop_
_entity_poly.entity_id
_entity_poly.type
_entity_poly.pdbx_seq_one_letter_code
_entity_poly.pdbx_strand_id
1 'polypeptide(L)'
;MWAEMSFADQTQFTPLVVCELAEDTKEEAVEWLLSRIKEKQRNGGAEFQVSRLLPALSQDDKKENPNIFLVGASWQRLLIGAEDLGLIKEFSDGSMRTFTYANREDFKDFQGDGDGFLSMAECQLIIKHELDTLRAKQETYVPGYPKIKLYPGKSIVRRMHSKGILLQIFPLHDKEELKRLSSTWYQQIRMAFQPLDDIRRYFGESLALYFGFLEYFTLAMLPMAIIGIPYYFFDWENYDNYVVFAICNLIWTTVMLEMWKRFGACLAYSWGTLSRKKAFEEPRPGFHGVLGHNPVTGREEPVYPNAKRHLRIYLVSLPFVLLCLYVSLCVMMVYFDAEGWVLGLHDVEPTFWTGLLLFLPSIVYAVVIEIMNRLYRYAAEFLTDWENHRLESTYQNHLTLKVLVFNFLNCFASLFYIAFVMQDMPLLRQSLATLLITSQILNQFLEAFLPFWLQKRRNKRVQRNESQTALGSKLPFEKQVMLEADMSTYLGTFDDYLELFLLFGYVSLFSCVYPIAALLVVLNNVTEIYSDALKICQVFKRPFSEPAANIGVWQLAFESMSIIAVVTNCALIGMSPQVKSYFPESESQLILLVVAVEHVFLVLKFILAFVIPDIPKHIQIKLARVEFESMEALKKKKMLEAPATPIKGQ
;
A
#
# COMPACT_ATOMS: atom_id res chain seq x y z
N MET A 1 -12.68 41.21 -17.45
CA MET A 1 -14.12 40.89 -17.51
C MET A 1 -14.51 40.12 -18.78
N TRP A 2 -13.59 39.37 -19.40
CA TRP A 2 -13.83 38.32 -20.40
C TRP A 2 -12.75 37.26 -20.14
N ALA A 3 -13.14 35.98 -20.10
CA ALA A 3 -12.36 34.77 -19.78
C ALA A 3 -12.25 34.33 -18.29
N GLU A 4 -13.39 34.29 -17.60
CA GLU A 4 -13.69 33.21 -16.62
C GLU A 4 -14.81 32.34 -17.22
N MET A 5 -14.47 31.51 -18.22
CA MET A 5 -15.32 30.36 -18.55
C MET A 5 -14.87 29.24 -17.62
N SER A 6 -15.61 29.09 -16.52
CA SER A 6 -15.41 28.00 -15.58
C SER A 6 -15.69 26.65 -16.25
N PHE A 7 -15.08 25.58 -15.73
CA PHE A 7 -15.18 24.19 -16.17
C PHE A 7 -16.60 23.67 -16.48
N ALA A 8 -17.64 24.35 -15.98
CA ALA A 8 -19.05 24.04 -16.18
C ALA A 8 -19.61 24.34 -17.58
N ASP A 9 -18.90 25.10 -18.43
CA ASP A 9 -19.45 25.53 -19.73
C ASP A 9 -19.33 24.49 -20.86
N GLN A 10 -18.44 23.48 -20.74
CA GLN A 10 -18.30 22.40 -21.73
C GLN A 10 -19.02 21.09 -21.34
N THR A 11 -19.21 20.84 -20.03
CA THR A 11 -19.95 19.71 -19.49
C THR A 11 -20.96 20.20 -18.45
N GLN A 12 -22.22 19.75 -18.52
CA GLN A 12 -23.29 20.13 -17.56
C GLN A 12 -23.02 19.71 -16.09
N PHE A 13 -21.86 19.14 -15.78
CA PHE A 13 -21.47 18.60 -14.49
C PHE A 13 -19.94 18.60 -14.33
N THR A 14 -19.45 18.40 -13.11
CA THR A 14 -18.02 18.29 -12.79
C THR A 14 -17.49 16.88 -13.06
N PRO A 15 -16.52 16.70 -13.98
CA PRO A 15 -15.96 15.39 -14.28
C PRO A 15 -15.03 14.91 -13.16
N LEU A 16 -15.24 13.69 -12.67
CA LEU A 16 -14.49 13.13 -11.53
C LEU A 16 -13.65 11.92 -11.92
N VAL A 17 -14.19 11.05 -12.78
CA VAL A 17 -13.58 9.79 -13.20
C VAL A 17 -13.60 9.68 -14.72
N VAL A 18 -12.54 9.13 -15.29
CA VAL A 18 -12.41 8.87 -16.73
C VAL A 18 -12.54 7.38 -16.98
N CYS A 19 -13.32 7.00 -17.99
CA CYS A 19 -13.41 5.65 -18.51
C CYS A 19 -12.87 5.65 -19.95
N GLU A 20 -11.82 4.88 -20.20
CA GLU A 20 -11.25 4.70 -21.54
C GLU A 20 -11.58 3.31 -22.08
N LEU A 21 -12.27 3.27 -23.22
CA LEU A 21 -12.54 2.04 -23.95
C LEU A 21 -11.56 1.87 -25.12
N ALA A 22 -11.40 0.64 -25.59
CA ALA A 22 -10.56 0.36 -26.75
C ALA A 22 -11.08 1.06 -28.01
N GLU A 23 -10.18 1.46 -28.92
CA GLU A 23 -10.52 2.17 -30.16
C GLU A 23 -11.48 1.37 -31.05
N ASP A 24 -11.35 0.04 -31.07
CA ASP A 24 -12.15 -0.90 -31.85
C ASP A 24 -13.46 -1.33 -31.14
N THR A 25 -13.82 -0.66 -30.05
CA THR A 25 -15.04 -0.98 -29.31
C THR A 25 -16.28 -0.70 -30.16
N LYS A 26 -17.14 -1.72 -30.31
CA LYS A 26 -18.40 -1.59 -31.05
C LYS A 26 -19.34 -0.57 -30.39
N GLU A 27 -19.97 0.25 -31.21
CA GLU A 27 -20.86 1.33 -30.75
C GLU A 27 -22.04 0.82 -29.90
N GLU A 28 -22.61 -0.34 -30.26
CA GLU A 28 -23.64 -1.03 -29.44
C GLU A 28 -23.17 -1.31 -28.00
N ALA A 29 -21.91 -1.71 -27.82
CA ALA A 29 -21.34 -2.01 -26.51
C ALA A 29 -21.12 -0.73 -25.70
N VAL A 30 -20.70 0.34 -26.38
CA VAL A 30 -20.53 1.68 -25.80
C VAL A 30 -21.87 2.21 -25.31
N GLU A 31 -22.87 2.27 -26.18
CA GLU A 31 -24.21 2.76 -25.85
C GLU A 31 -24.84 1.95 -24.71
N TRP A 32 -24.70 0.63 -24.75
CA TRP A 32 -25.17 -0.23 -23.68
C TRP A 32 -24.48 0.09 -22.34
N LEU A 33 -23.16 0.19 -22.30
CA LEU A 33 -22.44 0.54 -21.06
C LEU A 33 -22.89 1.91 -20.53
N LEU A 34 -22.95 2.91 -21.41
CA LEU A 34 -23.39 4.26 -21.05
C LEU A 34 -24.83 4.27 -20.54
N SER A 35 -25.72 3.47 -21.14
CA SER A 35 -27.11 3.32 -20.68
C SER A 35 -27.17 2.75 -19.26
N ARG A 36 -26.35 1.74 -18.96
CA ARG A 36 -26.28 1.14 -17.61
C ARG A 36 -25.70 2.10 -16.57
N ILE A 37 -24.76 2.95 -16.95
CA ILE A 37 -24.20 3.97 -16.05
C ILE A 37 -25.23 5.09 -15.76
N LYS A 38 -25.99 5.52 -16.79
CA LYS A 38 -27.00 6.59 -16.66
C LYS A 38 -28.32 6.14 -16.03
N GLU A 39 -28.67 4.87 -16.17
CA GLU A 39 -29.93 4.33 -15.67
C GLU A 39 -30.04 4.42 -14.14
N LYS A 40 -31.27 4.59 -13.63
CA LYS A 40 -31.54 4.75 -12.19
C LYS A 40 -31.19 3.48 -11.40
N GLN A 41 -30.77 3.65 -10.14
CA GLN A 41 -30.44 2.53 -9.25
C GLN A 41 -31.59 1.52 -9.09
N ARG A 42 -32.84 1.98 -9.03
CA ARG A 42 -34.04 1.10 -8.97
C ARG A 42 -34.13 0.09 -10.12
N ASN A 43 -33.60 0.45 -11.30
CA ASN A 43 -33.56 -0.43 -12.46
C ASN A 43 -32.25 -1.23 -12.54
N GLY A 44 -31.28 -0.99 -11.65
CA GLY A 44 -29.97 -1.63 -11.63
C GLY A 44 -28.88 -0.92 -12.43
N GLY A 45 -29.07 0.38 -12.71
CA GLY A 45 -28.00 1.26 -13.17
C GLY A 45 -27.30 2.00 -12.02
N ALA A 46 -26.40 2.93 -12.34
CA ALA A 46 -25.63 3.69 -11.34
C ALA A 46 -26.13 5.13 -11.08
N GLU A 47 -27.02 5.65 -11.94
CA GLU A 47 -27.57 7.02 -11.90
C GLU A 47 -26.50 8.12 -11.99
N PHE A 48 -25.49 7.91 -12.83
CA PHE A 48 -24.40 8.86 -13.05
C PHE A 48 -24.55 9.65 -14.36
N GLN A 49 -23.91 10.82 -14.39
CA GLN A 49 -23.83 11.66 -15.58
C GLN A 49 -22.59 11.28 -16.37
N VAL A 50 -22.76 11.10 -17.68
CA VAL A 50 -21.66 10.70 -18.58
C VAL A 50 -21.67 11.54 -19.85
N SER A 51 -20.51 12.12 -20.17
CA SER A 51 -20.24 12.83 -21.41
C SER A 51 -19.07 12.18 -22.15
N ARG A 52 -19.12 12.22 -23.49
CA ARG A 52 -18.00 11.81 -24.33
C ARG A 52 -17.03 12.98 -24.45
N LEU A 53 -15.73 12.73 -24.31
CA LEU A 53 -14.72 13.74 -24.59
C LEU A 53 -14.65 13.96 -26.10
N LEU A 54 -14.95 15.18 -26.55
CA LEU A 54 -14.80 15.55 -27.95
C LEU A 54 -13.32 15.89 -28.19
N PRO A 55 -12.68 15.38 -29.25
CA PRO A 55 -11.32 15.77 -29.59
C PRO A 55 -11.27 17.29 -29.81
N ALA A 56 -10.28 17.96 -29.22
CA ALA A 56 -9.95 19.30 -29.65
C ALA A 56 -9.58 19.22 -31.14
N LEU A 57 -10.07 20.17 -31.96
CA LEU A 57 -9.75 20.26 -33.39
C LEU A 57 -8.25 20.52 -33.59
N SER A 58 -7.41 19.50 -33.40
CA SER A 58 -5.96 19.53 -33.66
C SER A 58 -5.70 18.87 -35.01
N GLN A 59 -4.99 19.56 -35.89
CA GLN A 59 -4.62 19.11 -37.24
C GLN A 59 -3.52 18.03 -37.27
N ASP A 60 -3.16 17.41 -36.14
CA ASP A 60 -2.11 16.40 -36.10
C ASP A 60 -2.70 14.99 -36.26
N ASP A 61 -2.32 14.32 -37.35
CA ASP A 61 -2.68 12.98 -37.83
C ASP A 61 -2.34 11.79 -36.89
N LYS A 62 -2.38 11.97 -35.56
CA LYS A 62 -2.44 10.82 -34.65
C LYS A 62 -3.89 10.47 -34.44
N LYS A 63 -4.27 9.24 -34.80
CA LYS A 63 -5.57 8.65 -34.43
C LYS A 63 -5.70 8.70 -32.91
N GLU A 64 -6.29 9.76 -32.39
CA GLU A 64 -6.63 9.88 -30.97
C GLU A 64 -7.80 8.93 -30.70
N ASN A 65 -7.70 8.13 -29.64
CA ASN A 65 -8.74 7.19 -29.26
C ASN A 65 -10.05 7.96 -28.99
N PRO A 66 -11.11 7.75 -29.81
CA PRO A 66 -12.33 8.55 -29.70
C PRO A 66 -13.24 8.10 -28.56
N ASN A 67 -12.85 7.06 -27.80
CA ASN A 67 -13.68 6.38 -26.81
C ASN A 67 -13.28 6.69 -25.36
N ILE A 68 -13.07 7.99 -25.07
CA ILE A 68 -12.84 8.51 -23.73
C ILE A 68 -14.13 9.13 -23.19
N PHE A 69 -14.58 8.67 -22.02
CA PHE A 69 -15.81 9.11 -21.37
C PHE A 69 -15.54 9.68 -19.99
N LEU A 70 -16.19 10.79 -19.68
CA LEU A 70 -16.12 11.48 -18.40
C LEU A 70 -17.34 11.12 -17.57
N VAL A 71 -17.13 10.69 -16.34
CA VAL A 71 -18.17 10.30 -15.39
C VAL A 71 -18.18 11.28 -14.22
N GLY A 72 -19.37 11.74 -13.87
CA GLY A 72 -19.65 12.55 -12.70
C GLY A 72 -21.04 12.24 -12.15
N ALA A 73 -21.44 12.95 -11.11
CA ALA A 73 -22.70 12.70 -10.43
C ALA A 73 -23.26 14.00 -9.82
N SER A 74 -24.58 14.02 -9.60
CA SER A 74 -25.19 15.08 -8.80
C SER A 74 -24.79 14.94 -7.33
N TRP A 75 -24.81 16.05 -6.61
CA TRP A 75 -24.41 16.04 -5.20
C TRP A 75 -25.31 15.14 -4.34
N GLN A 76 -26.62 15.17 -4.58
CA GLN A 76 -27.57 14.26 -3.93
C GLN A 76 -27.20 12.79 -4.16
N ARG A 77 -26.79 12.42 -5.37
CA ARG A 77 -26.40 11.05 -5.69
C ARG A 77 -25.12 10.63 -4.98
N LEU A 78 -24.15 11.55 -4.85
CA LEU A 78 -22.91 11.31 -4.10
C LEU A 78 -23.19 11.11 -2.61
N LEU A 79 -24.09 11.89 -2.01
CA LEU A 79 -24.48 11.71 -0.60
C LEU A 79 -25.18 10.35 -0.39
N ILE A 80 -26.07 9.93 -1.28
CA ILE A 80 -26.68 8.59 -1.20
C ILE A 80 -25.60 7.51 -1.35
N GLY A 81 -24.66 7.66 -2.27
CA GLY A 81 -23.54 6.72 -2.43
C GLY A 81 -22.59 6.70 -1.22
N ALA A 82 -22.45 7.82 -0.50
CA ALA A 82 -21.71 7.87 0.77
C ALA A 82 -22.38 7.05 1.88
N GLU A 83 -23.72 7.04 1.91
CA GLU A 83 -24.51 6.19 2.81
C GLU A 83 -24.40 4.71 2.42
N ASP A 84 -24.51 4.38 1.11
CA ASP A 84 -24.35 3.02 0.59
C ASP A 84 -22.97 2.43 0.92
N LEU A 85 -21.92 3.23 0.79
CA LEU A 85 -20.54 2.89 1.15
C LEU A 85 -20.32 2.82 2.68
N GLY A 86 -21.21 3.44 3.45
CA GLY A 86 -21.13 3.51 4.91
C GLY A 86 -19.98 4.38 5.41
N LEU A 87 -19.75 5.55 4.79
CA LEU A 87 -18.73 6.50 5.25
C LEU A 87 -19.00 6.93 6.70
N ILE A 88 -17.95 7.08 7.49
CA ILE A 88 -18.05 7.51 8.90
C ILE A 88 -17.47 8.93 9.00
N LYS A 89 -18.25 9.85 9.55
CA LYS A 89 -17.92 11.27 9.65
C LYS A 89 -18.14 11.77 11.07
N GLU A 90 -17.54 12.92 11.40
CA GLU A 90 -17.69 13.56 12.71
C GLU A 90 -19.08 14.20 12.83
N PHE A 91 -19.80 13.80 13.85
CA PHE A 91 -21.10 14.36 14.22
C PHE A 91 -20.89 15.64 15.04
N SER A 92 -21.92 16.50 15.17
CA SER A 92 -21.81 17.79 15.88
C SER A 92 -21.42 17.66 17.37
N ASP A 93 -21.62 16.49 17.97
CA ASP A 93 -21.22 16.17 19.35
C ASP A 93 -19.77 15.65 19.48
N GLY A 94 -19.02 15.59 18.37
CA GLY A 94 -17.66 15.06 18.29
C GLY A 94 -17.56 13.53 18.27
N SER A 95 -18.68 12.82 18.15
CA SER A 95 -18.70 11.37 17.94
C SER A 95 -18.52 11.02 16.45
N MET A 96 -17.89 9.87 16.16
CA MET A 96 -17.74 9.39 14.78
C MET A 96 -18.90 8.45 14.47
N ARG A 97 -19.75 8.81 13.49
CA ARG A 97 -20.97 8.06 13.14
C ARG A 97 -21.05 7.80 11.64
N THR A 98 -21.72 6.71 11.27
CA THR A 98 -22.02 6.39 9.87
C THR A 98 -22.94 7.47 9.30
N PHE A 99 -22.56 7.98 8.14
CA PHE A 99 -23.33 8.97 7.39
C PHE A 99 -24.63 8.36 6.89
N THR A 100 -25.76 9.03 7.14
CA THR A 100 -27.01 8.73 6.46
C THR A 100 -27.62 10.02 5.92
N TYR A 101 -28.27 9.95 4.76
CA TYR A 101 -28.84 11.12 4.11
C TYR A 101 -29.96 11.77 4.97
N ALA A 102 -30.63 10.98 5.80
CA ALA A 102 -31.72 11.42 6.67
C ALA A 102 -31.25 12.36 7.80
N ASN A 103 -30.06 12.14 8.36
CA ASN A 103 -29.50 12.92 9.47
C ASN A 103 -28.29 13.78 9.06
N ARG A 104 -28.21 14.14 7.78
CA ARG A 104 -27.07 14.88 7.19
C ARG A 104 -26.78 16.23 7.88
N GLU A 105 -27.81 16.91 8.38
CA GLU A 105 -27.69 18.24 9.02
C GLU A 105 -27.01 18.18 10.40
N ASP A 106 -26.96 17.00 11.03
CA ASP A 106 -26.34 16.83 12.34
C ASP A 106 -24.81 16.63 12.25
N PHE A 107 -24.25 16.48 11.05
CA PHE A 107 -22.81 16.34 10.83
C PHE A 107 -22.10 17.69 10.86
N LYS A 108 -20.95 17.75 11.54
CA LYS A 108 -20.25 18.99 11.87
C LYS A 108 -19.89 19.86 10.67
N ASP A 109 -19.46 19.24 9.58
CA ASP A 109 -18.98 19.93 8.38
C ASP A 109 -20.07 20.06 7.30
N PHE A 110 -21.32 19.67 7.59
CA PHE A 110 -22.41 19.75 6.61
C PHE A 110 -23.06 21.14 6.64
N GLN A 111 -22.98 21.87 5.52
CA GLN A 111 -23.59 23.20 5.38
C GLN A 111 -24.31 23.35 4.04
N GLY A 112 -25.47 24.02 4.05
CA GLY A 112 -26.25 24.32 2.85
C GLY A 112 -26.64 23.06 2.07
N ASP A 113 -26.32 23.04 0.78
CA ASP A 113 -26.55 21.90 -0.10
C ASP A 113 -25.57 20.73 0.16
N GLY A 114 -24.58 20.94 1.03
CA GLY A 114 -23.53 19.99 1.37
C GLY A 114 -22.27 20.14 0.53
N ASP A 115 -22.13 21.20 -0.26
CA ASP A 115 -20.94 21.42 -1.10
C ASP A 115 -19.67 21.47 -0.24
N GLY A 116 -18.64 20.71 -0.64
CA GLY A 116 -17.40 20.55 0.12
C GLY A 116 -17.45 19.59 1.33
N PHE A 117 -18.61 18.98 1.64
CA PHE A 117 -18.70 17.99 2.74
C PHE A 117 -17.94 16.67 2.44
N LEU A 118 -18.03 16.21 1.18
CA LEU A 118 -17.26 15.07 0.71
C LEU A 118 -16.01 15.58 -0.01
N SER A 119 -14.86 14.99 0.30
CA SER A 119 -13.64 15.30 -0.44
C SER A 119 -13.72 14.76 -1.87
N MET A 120 -12.93 15.31 -2.79
CA MET A 120 -12.88 14.81 -4.15
C MET A 120 -12.46 13.33 -4.21
N ALA A 121 -11.58 12.90 -3.30
CA ALA A 121 -11.16 11.51 -3.17
C ALA A 121 -12.32 10.58 -2.76
N GLU A 122 -13.18 11.04 -1.84
CA GLU A 122 -14.39 10.32 -1.42
C GLU A 122 -15.41 10.25 -2.57
N CYS A 123 -15.63 11.36 -3.29
CA CYS A 123 -16.52 11.39 -4.45
C CYS A 123 -16.08 10.40 -5.54
N GLN A 124 -14.78 10.36 -5.84
CA GLN A 124 -14.21 9.43 -6.81
C GLN A 124 -14.28 7.97 -6.34
N LEU A 125 -14.09 7.74 -5.04
CA LEU A 125 -14.26 6.42 -4.43
C LEU A 125 -15.71 5.93 -4.53
N ILE A 126 -16.70 6.80 -4.28
CA ILE A 126 -18.12 6.48 -4.42
C ILE A 126 -18.44 6.09 -5.86
N ILE A 127 -17.97 6.86 -6.84
CA ILE A 127 -18.17 6.54 -8.27
C ILE A 127 -17.51 5.20 -8.61
N LYS A 128 -16.26 4.96 -8.19
CA LYS A 128 -15.59 3.67 -8.39
C LYS A 128 -16.38 2.52 -7.79
N HIS A 129 -16.83 2.68 -6.54
CA HIS A 129 -17.58 1.66 -5.83
C HIS A 129 -18.82 1.26 -6.63
N GLU A 130 -19.65 2.22 -7.01
CA GLU A 130 -20.89 1.98 -7.75
C GLU A 130 -20.65 1.42 -9.16
N LEU A 131 -19.59 1.85 -9.85
CA LEU A 131 -19.20 1.25 -11.13
C LEU A 131 -18.75 -0.20 -10.95
N ASP A 132 -17.97 -0.47 -9.91
CA ASP A 132 -17.52 -1.82 -9.57
C ASP A 132 -18.69 -2.71 -9.13
N THR A 133 -19.76 -2.15 -8.53
CA THR A 133 -20.98 -2.87 -8.11
C THR A 133 -21.94 -3.19 -9.26
N LEU A 134 -21.84 -2.52 -10.42
CA LEU A 134 -22.70 -2.78 -11.59
C LEU A 134 -22.69 -4.25 -12.01
N ARG A 135 -23.83 -4.93 -11.89
CA ARG A 135 -24.02 -6.35 -12.25
C ARG A 135 -24.88 -6.53 -13.48
N ALA A 136 -24.56 -7.57 -14.26
CA ALA A 136 -25.46 -8.10 -15.29
C ALA A 136 -26.70 -8.72 -14.63
N LYS A 137 -27.88 -8.45 -15.20
CA LYS A 137 -29.17 -8.94 -14.70
C LYS A 137 -29.72 -10.02 -15.61
N GLN A 138 -30.11 -9.63 -16.82
CA GLN A 138 -30.72 -10.51 -17.82
C GLN A 138 -29.78 -10.77 -19.00
N GLU A 139 -28.70 -9.98 -19.11
CA GLU A 139 -27.77 -10.05 -20.22
C GLU A 139 -26.93 -11.35 -20.16
N THR A 140 -26.91 -12.07 -21.28
CA THR A 140 -26.12 -13.31 -21.45
C THR A 140 -24.77 -13.06 -22.10
N TYR A 141 -24.58 -11.92 -22.75
CA TYR A 141 -23.33 -11.48 -23.35
C TYR A 141 -23.25 -9.96 -23.39
N VAL A 142 -22.04 -9.41 -23.54
CA VAL A 142 -21.84 -7.98 -23.80
C VAL A 142 -22.33 -7.68 -25.23
N PRO A 143 -23.24 -6.70 -25.44
CA PRO A 143 -23.72 -6.34 -26.77
C PRO A 143 -22.57 -6.08 -27.75
N GLY A 144 -22.74 -6.48 -29.01
CA GLY A 144 -21.65 -6.52 -30.00
C GLY A 144 -20.62 -7.65 -29.83
N TYR A 145 -20.52 -8.32 -28.67
CA TYR A 145 -19.51 -9.35 -28.39
C TYR A 145 -20.11 -10.69 -27.90
N PRO A 146 -20.65 -11.55 -28.79
CA PRO A 146 -21.29 -12.82 -28.41
C PRO A 146 -20.36 -13.80 -27.68
N LYS A 147 -19.05 -13.70 -27.92
CA LYS A 147 -18.03 -14.54 -27.25
C LYS A 147 -17.83 -14.15 -25.78
N ILE A 148 -18.21 -12.93 -25.40
CA ILE A 148 -18.04 -12.39 -24.05
C ILE A 148 -19.31 -12.62 -23.26
N LYS A 149 -19.44 -13.84 -22.72
CA LYS A 149 -20.58 -14.22 -21.89
C LYS A 149 -20.64 -13.41 -20.59
N LEU A 150 -21.86 -13.03 -20.23
CA LEU A 150 -22.29 -12.51 -18.94
C LEU A 150 -23.26 -13.51 -18.31
N TYR A 151 -23.31 -13.53 -16.99
CA TYR A 151 -24.28 -14.31 -16.24
C TYR A 151 -24.84 -13.43 -15.12
N PRO A 152 -26.07 -13.70 -14.64
CA PRO A 152 -26.69 -12.90 -13.58
C PRO A 152 -25.77 -12.76 -12.37
N GLY A 153 -25.57 -11.53 -11.90
CA GLY A 153 -24.68 -11.21 -10.77
C GLY A 153 -23.20 -11.08 -11.13
N LYS A 154 -22.81 -11.16 -12.42
CA LYS A 154 -21.44 -10.87 -12.84
C LYS A 154 -21.19 -9.37 -12.97
N SER A 155 -20.09 -8.87 -12.40
CA SER A 155 -19.63 -7.48 -12.59
C SER A 155 -19.40 -7.17 -14.07
N ILE A 156 -20.06 -6.12 -14.57
CA ILE A 156 -19.97 -5.65 -15.96
C ILE A 156 -18.58 -5.06 -16.21
N VAL A 157 -18.16 -4.12 -15.36
CA VAL A 157 -16.88 -3.41 -15.45
C VAL A 157 -15.70 -4.40 -15.45
N ARG A 158 -15.67 -5.37 -14.53
CA ARG A 158 -14.62 -6.40 -14.52
C ARG A 158 -14.58 -7.21 -15.80
N ARG A 159 -15.76 -7.60 -16.32
CA ARG A 159 -15.83 -8.43 -17.51
C ARG A 159 -15.27 -7.70 -18.72
N MET A 160 -15.62 -6.42 -18.87
CA MET A 160 -15.12 -5.56 -19.93
C MET A 160 -13.62 -5.32 -19.80
N HIS A 161 -13.12 -5.09 -18.59
CA HIS A 161 -11.68 -4.92 -18.32
C HIS A 161 -10.88 -6.19 -18.64
N SER A 162 -11.36 -7.37 -18.18
CA SER A 162 -10.67 -8.66 -18.43
C SER A 162 -10.59 -9.07 -19.91
N LYS A 163 -11.41 -8.45 -20.76
CA LYS A 163 -11.48 -8.73 -22.19
C LYS A 163 -10.92 -7.60 -23.04
N GLY A 164 -10.33 -6.57 -22.43
CA GLY A 164 -9.69 -5.47 -23.13
C GLY A 164 -10.67 -4.54 -23.84
N ILE A 165 -11.96 -4.57 -23.52
CA ILE A 165 -12.92 -3.58 -24.04
C ILE A 165 -12.78 -2.27 -23.25
N LEU A 166 -12.73 -2.38 -21.93
CA LEU A 166 -12.42 -1.28 -21.03
C LEU A 166 -10.92 -1.35 -20.74
N LEU A 167 -10.17 -0.35 -21.20
CA LEU A 167 -8.73 -0.30 -21.03
C LEU A 167 -8.36 0.13 -19.61
N GLN A 168 -8.96 1.21 -19.15
CA GLN A 168 -8.69 1.76 -17.82
C GLN A 168 -9.83 2.64 -17.31
N ILE A 169 -9.95 2.69 -15.98
CA ILE A 169 -10.75 3.66 -15.24
C ILE A 169 -9.79 4.35 -14.28
N PHE A 170 -9.74 5.68 -14.28
CA PHE A 170 -8.89 6.44 -13.38
C PHE A 170 -9.56 7.74 -12.91
N PRO A 171 -9.30 8.20 -11.67
CA PRO A 171 -9.78 9.47 -11.19
C PRO A 171 -8.93 10.63 -11.73
N LEU A 172 -9.55 11.79 -11.94
CA LEU A 172 -8.85 12.99 -12.39
C LEU A 172 -8.14 13.73 -11.25
N HIS A 173 -7.00 14.34 -11.58
CA HIS A 173 -6.35 15.29 -10.69
C HIS A 173 -7.04 16.67 -10.71
N ASP A 174 -7.28 17.22 -9.52
CA ASP A 174 -7.46 18.67 -9.37
C ASP A 174 -6.08 19.34 -9.30
N LYS A 175 -5.76 20.14 -10.31
CA LYS A 175 -4.49 20.86 -10.44
C LYS A 175 -4.32 21.95 -9.40
N GLU A 176 -5.40 22.60 -8.95
CA GLU A 176 -5.32 23.71 -8.01
C GLU A 176 -5.07 23.20 -6.60
N GLU A 177 -5.83 22.19 -6.17
CA GLU A 177 -5.60 21.51 -4.89
C GLU A 177 -4.22 20.85 -4.83
N LEU A 178 -3.81 20.14 -5.88
CA LEU A 178 -2.49 19.49 -5.94
C LEU A 178 -1.35 20.49 -5.86
N LYS A 179 -1.50 21.67 -6.48
CA LYS A 179 -0.51 22.74 -6.39
C LYS A 179 -0.41 23.29 -4.96
N ARG A 180 -1.52 23.42 -4.25
CA ARG A 180 -1.54 23.82 -2.83
C ARG A 180 -0.86 22.77 -1.97
N LEU A 181 -1.25 21.50 -2.10
CA LEU A 181 -0.67 20.38 -1.35
C LEU A 181 0.84 20.27 -1.60
N SER A 182 1.28 20.27 -2.86
CA SER A 182 2.70 20.18 -3.21
C SER A 182 3.54 21.34 -2.64
N SER A 183 2.98 22.55 -2.56
CA SER A 183 3.67 23.72 -1.99
C SER A 183 3.95 23.59 -0.49
N THR A 184 3.02 22.98 0.26
CA THR A 184 3.14 22.73 1.70
C THR A 184 3.99 21.48 1.99
N TRP A 185 3.91 20.47 1.12
CA TRP A 185 4.44 19.14 1.40
C TRP A 185 5.92 18.95 1.01
N TYR A 186 6.30 19.22 -0.24
CA TYR A 186 7.65 18.87 -0.72
C TYR A 186 8.41 19.98 -1.47
N GLN A 187 7.73 21.04 -1.92
CA GLN A 187 8.42 22.12 -2.67
C GLN A 187 9.31 23.00 -1.79
N GLN A 188 9.11 22.97 -0.47
CA GLN A 188 9.94 23.70 0.48
C GLN A 188 10.57 22.70 1.44
N ILE A 189 11.90 22.72 1.54
CA ILE A 189 12.62 21.93 2.52
C ILE A 189 12.34 22.56 3.90
N ARG A 190 11.39 21.99 4.63
CA ARG A 190 11.05 22.37 5.99
C ARG A 190 11.14 21.14 6.87
N MET A 191 11.79 21.28 8.03
CA MET A 191 11.74 20.29 9.11
C MET A 191 10.42 20.45 9.87
N ALA A 192 9.30 20.26 9.18
CA ALA A 192 7.95 20.32 9.73
C ALA A 192 7.27 18.97 9.56
N PHE A 193 6.28 18.70 10.41
CA PHE A 193 5.47 17.49 10.28
C PHE A 193 4.72 17.47 8.95
N GLN A 194 4.53 16.27 8.39
CA GLN A 194 3.82 16.09 7.12
C GLN A 194 2.33 16.47 7.26
N PRO A 195 1.71 17.09 6.23
CA PRO A 195 0.29 17.46 6.25
C PRO A 195 -0.61 16.24 5.99
N LEU A 196 -0.63 15.28 6.92
CA LEU A 196 -1.30 13.98 6.76
C LEU A 196 -2.79 14.10 6.43
N ASP A 197 -3.51 15.06 7.02
CA ASP A 197 -4.93 15.26 6.75
C ASP A 197 -5.20 15.80 5.34
N ASP A 198 -4.30 16.63 4.80
CA ASP A 198 -4.42 17.13 3.42
C ASP A 198 -4.07 16.03 2.40
N ILE A 199 -3.04 15.22 2.69
CA ILE A 199 -2.70 14.02 1.91
C ILE A 199 -3.89 13.06 1.89
N ARG A 200 -4.53 12.83 3.05
CA ARG A 200 -5.72 11.99 3.19
C ARG A 200 -6.90 12.51 2.39
N ARG A 201 -7.19 13.82 2.46
CA ARG A 201 -8.29 14.44 1.70
C ARG A 201 -8.10 14.30 0.19
N TYR A 202 -6.86 14.36 -0.30
CA TYR A 202 -6.56 14.31 -1.73
C TYR A 202 -6.34 12.88 -2.27
N PHE A 203 -5.57 12.04 -1.58
CA PHE A 203 -5.16 10.71 -2.05
C PHE A 203 -5.86 9.54 -1.33
N GLY A 204 -6.53 9.79 -0.20
CA GLY A 204 -7.20 8.76 0.59
C GLY A 204 -6.40 8.25 1.79
N GLU A 205 -7.03 7.41 2.61
CA GLU A 205 -6.49 6.98 3.89
C GLU A 205 -5.31 6.00 3.77
N SER A 206 -5.32 5.06 2.81
CA SER A 206 -4.21 4.10 2.62
C SER A 206 -2.86 4.80 2.38
N LEU A 207 -2.84 5.79 1.50
CA LEU A 207 -1.64 6.58 1.20
C LEU A 207 -1.25 7.50 2.36
N ALA A 208 -2.22 8.13 3.02
CA ALA A 208 -1.94 8.94 4.21
C ALA A 208 -1.37 8.10 5.37
N LEU A 209 -1.84 6.86 5.55
CA LEU A 209 -1.24 5.92 6.51
C LEU A 209 0.20 5.55 6.15
N TYR A 210 0.50 5.38 4.86
CA TYR A 210 1.87 5.12 4.41
C TYR A 210 2.81 6.29 4.78
N PHE A 211 2.45 7.52 4.39
CA PHE A 211 3.28 8.69 4.73
C PHE A 211 3.36 8.94 6.23
N GLY A 212 2.26 8.68 6.97
CA GLY A 212 2.26 8.73 8.43
C GLY A 212 3.19 7.68 9.05
N PHE A 213 3.26 6.48 8.48
CA PHE A 213 4.18 5.44 8.92
C PHE A 213 5.63 5.79 8.57
N LEU A 214 5.89 6.30 7.37
CA LEU A 214 7.21 6.76 6.93
C LEU A 214 7.75 7.87 7.85
N GLU A 215 6.92 8.87 8.17
CA GLU A 215 7.27 9.92 9.12
C GLU A 215 7.58 9.35 10.51
N TYR A 216 6.66 8.54 11.03
CA TYR A 216 6.81 7.91 12.33
C TYR A 216 8.08 7.06 12.40
N PHE A 217 8.33 6.24 11.38
CA PHE A 217 9.46 5.33 11.30
C PHE A 217 10.79 6.10 11.22
N THR A 218 10.83 7.21 10.48
CA THR A 218 11.99 8.11 10.43
C THR A 218 12.33 8.68 11.80
N LEU A 219 11.31 9.20 12.51
CA LEU A 219 11.49 9.74 13.87
C LEU A 219 11.83 8.65 14.88
N ALA A 220 11.25 7.46 14.75
CA ALA A 220 11.52 6.32 15.61
C ALA A 220 12.94 5.77 15.42
N MET A 221 13.57 5.93 14.24
CA MET A 221 14.96 5.52 14.03
C MET A 221 15.98 6.54 14.57
N LEU A 222 15.57 7.77 14.83
CA LEU A 222 16.47 8.84 15.28
C LEU A 222 17.18 8.51 16.62
N PRO A 223 16.53 7.98 17.67
CA PRO A 223 17.22 7.56 18.88
C PRO A 223 18.30 6.49 18.62
N MET A 224 18.02 5.53 17.74
CA MET A 224 18.99 4.50 17.36
C MET A 224 20.18 5.09 16.59
N ALA A 225 19.93 6.04 15.70
CA ALA A 225 20.98 6.76 14.97
C ALA A 225 21.87 7.57 15.94
N ILE A 226 21.27 8.30 16.88
CA ILE A 226 22.00 9.11 17.87
C ILE A 226 22.88 8.23 18.76
N ILE A 227 22.35 7.09 19.24
CA ILE A 227 23.13 6.15 20.04
C ILE A 227 24.20 5.46 19.18
N GLY A 228 23.92 5.14 17.92
CA GLY A 228 24.85 4.44 17.03
C GLY A 228 26.08 5.25 16.60
N ILE A 229 25.98 6.59 16.55
CA ILE A 229 27.09 7.47 16.13
C ILE A 229 28.33 7.34 17.04
N PRO A 230 28.23 7.51 18.38
CA PRO A 230 29.37 7.33 19.27
C PRO A 230 30.01 5.94 19.16
N TYR A 231 29.19 4.90 19.01
CA TYR A 231 29.63 3.51 18.88
C TYR A 231 30.46 3.26 17.62
N TYR A 232 30.25 4.04 16.56
CA TYR A 232 31.01 3.94 15.32
C TYR A 232 32.28 4.80 15.33
N PHE A 233 32.22 6.04 15.84
CA PHE A 233 33.35 6.98 15.74
C PHE A 233 34.38 6.87 16.87
N PHE A 234 33.99 6.48 18.08
CA PHE A 234 34.90 6.43 19.22
C PHE A 234 35.54 5.06 19.43
N ASP A 235 35.49 4.20 18.41
CA ASP A 235 36.13 2.88 18.41
C ASP A 235 35.80 2.12 19.71
N TRP A 236 34.53 2.17 20.12
CA TRP A 236 33.97 1.33 21.18
C TRP A 236 33.86 -0.13 20.69
N GLU A 237 34.87 -0.60 19.95
CA GLU A 237 35.02 -1.93 19.37
C GLU A 237 35.25 -3.03 20.43
N ASN A 238 35.21 -2.67 21.71
CA ASN A 238 34.95 -3.66 22.75
C ASN A 238 33.51 -4.16 22.58
N TYR A 239 33.38 -5.40 22.08
CA TYR A 239 32.11 -6.09 21.83
C TYR A 239 31.11 -6.01 23.00
N ASP A 240 31.61 -5.90 24.23
CA ASP A 240 30.81 -5.69 25.46
C ASP A 240 29.91 -4.46 25.38
N ASN A 241 30.35 -3.40 24.69
CA ASN A 241 29.54 -2.21 24.48
C ASN A 241 28.42 -2.49 23.46
N TYR A 242 28.69 -3.27 22.40
CA TYR A 242 27.66 -3.61 21.39
C TYR A 242 26.52 -4.44 21.97
N VAL A 243 26.76 -5.19 23.05
CA VAL A 243 25.69 -5.86 23.81
C VAL A 243 24.70 -4.85 24.35
N VAL A 244 25.16 -3.75 24.97
CA VAL A 244 24.28 -2.69 25.50
C VAL A 244 23.47 -2.05 24.37
N PHE A 245 24.12 -1.75 23.24
CA PHE A 245 23.43 -1.22 22.06
C PHE A 245 22.36 -2.18 21.53
N ALA A 246 22.67 -3.47 21.40
CA ALA A 246 21.73 -4.48 20.93
C ALA A 246 20.52 -4.59 21.88
N ILE A 247 20.74 -4.59 23.19
CA ILE A 247 19.65 -4.62 24.19
C ILE A 247 18.74 -3.39 24.04
N CYS A 248 19.33 -2.20 23.95
CA CYS A 248 18.58 -0.98 23.70
C CYS A 248 17.78 -1.07 22.40
N ASN A 249 18.36 -1.61 21.32
CA ASN A 249 17.68 -1.80 20.04
C ASN A 249 16.49 -2.76 20.16
N LEU A 250 16.66 -3.92 20.80
CA LEU A 250 15.60 -4.93 20.92
C LEU A 250 14.39 -4.41 21.74
N ILE A 251 14.65 -3.66 22.81
CA ILE A 251 13.59 -3.00 23.58
C ILE A 251 12.93 -1.90 22.73
N TRP A 252 13.74 -1.05 22.10
CA TRP A 252 13.26 0.09 21.33
C TRP A 252 12.42 -0.32 20.12
N THR A 253 12.86 -1.32 19.36
CA THR A 253 12.09 -1.86 18.22
C THR A 253 10.72 -2.39 18.64
N THR A 254 10.61 -2.97 19.85
CA THR A 254 9.32 -3.40 20.39
C THR A 254 8.46 -2.19 20.74
N VAL A 255 9.01 -1.22 21.49
CA VAL A 255 8.28 -0.02 21.90
C VAL A 255 7.79 0.78 20.69
N MET A 256 8.60 0.94 19.65
CA MET A 256 8.19 1.70 18.48
C MET A 256 7.05 1.02 17.70
N LEU A 257 7.05 -0.31 17.57
CA LEU A 257 5.96 -1.00 16.85
C LEU A 257 4.64 -0.94 17.62
N GLU A 258 4.69 -0.98 18.95
CA GLU A 258 3.53 -0.80 19.82
C GLU A 258 3.01 0.64 19.82
N MET A 259 3.92 1.61 19.83
CA MET A 259 3.57 3.03 19.74
C MET A 259 3.00 3.41 18.37
N TRP A 260 3.45 2.76 17.29
CA TRP A 260 2.82 2.89 15.97
C TRP A 260 1.37 2.40 15.98
N LYS A 261 1.06 1.22 16.55
CA LYS A 261 -0.33 0.73 16.64
C LYS A 261 -1.24 1.75 17.31
N ARG A 262 -0.77 2.38 18.39
CA ARG A 262 -1.48 3.44 19.11
C ARG A 262 -1.70 4.70 18.28
N PHE A 263 -0.65 5.17 17.60
CA PHE A 263 -0.72 6.36 16.76
C PHE A 263 -1.59 6.13 15.52
N GLY A 264 -1.42 4.99 14.85
CA GLY A 264 -2.25 4.55 13.72
C GLY A 264 -3.73 4.42 14.10
N ALA A 265 -4.04 3.92 15.31
CA ALA A 265 -5.41 3.89 15.82
C ALA A 265 -6.00 5.29 16.04
N CYS A 266 -5.19 6.27 16.48
CA CYS A 266 -5.62 7.68 16.57
C CYS A 266 -5.98 8.25 15.20
N LEU A 267 -5.12 8.05 14.20
CA LEU A 267 -5.36 8.50 12.82
C LEU A 267 -6.58 7.81 12.22
N ALA A 268 -6.68 6.49 12.34
CA ALA A 268 -7.82 5.74 11.82
C ALA A 268 -9.15 6.12 12.51
N TYR A 269 -9.11 6.49 13.79
CA TYR A 269 -10.29 6.99 14.50
C TYR A 269 -10.69 8.39 14.01
N SER A 270 -9.75 9.34 13.92
CA SER A 270 -10.03 10.69 13.42
C SER A 270 -10.49 10.68 11.97
N TRP A 271 -10.04 9.71 11.18
CA TRP A 271 -10.46 9.52 9.80
C TRP A 271 -11.76 8.72 9.64
N GLY A 272 -12.24 8.07 10.70
CA GLY A 272 -13.47 7.28 10.68
C GLY A 272 -13.31 5.89 10.05
N THR A 273 -12.10 5.46 9.70
CA THR A 273 -11.86 4.12 9.13
C THR A 273 -11.74 3.03 10.18
N LEU A 274 -11.42 3.37 11.43
CA LEU A 274 -11.24 2.39 12.52
C LEU A 274 -12.50 1.57 12.81
N SER A 275 -13.67 2.21 12.79
CA SER A 275 -14.97 1.59 13.13
C SER A 275 -15.64 0.88 11.93
N ARG A 276 -14.99 0.89 10.76
CA ARG A 276 -15.54 0.30 9.54
C ARG A 276 -15.47 -1.23 9.61
N LYS A 277 -16.63 -1.89 9.53
CA LYS A 277 -16.73 -3.35 9.62
C LYS A 277 -16.43 -4.02 8.27
N LYS A 278 -15.29 -4.71 8.17
CA LYS A 278 -14.87 -5.48 6.97
C LYS A 278 -15.91 -6.50 6.49
N ALA A 279 -16.78 -6.99 7.39
CA ALA A 279 -17.83 -7.96 7.06
C ALA A 279 -18.89 -7.41 6.08
N PHE A 280 -19.05 -6.09 6.00
CA PHE A 280 -20.00 -5.44 5.09
C PHE A 280 -19.37 -5.03 3.75
N GLU A 281 -18.06 -5.27 3.58
CA GLU A 281 -17.40 -4.99 2.31
C GLU A 281 -17.88 -5.94 1.22
N GLU A 282 -18.02 -5.37 0.03
CA GLU A 282 -18.41 -6.10 -1.15
C GLU A 282 -17.28 -7.02 -1.64
N PRO A 283 -17.63 -8.11 -2.33
CA PRO A 283 -16.65 -8.94 -2.98
C PRO A 283 -15.85 -8.16 -4.01
N ARG A 284 -14.53 -8.41 -4.06
CA ARG A 284 -13.65 -7.80 -5.07
C ARG A 284 -14.15 -8.14 -6.48
N PRO A 285 -13.92 -7.27 -7.49
CA PRO A 285 -14.40 -7.51 -8.84
C PRO A 285 -13.95 -8.86 -9.44
N GLY A 286 -12.75 -9.34 -9.07
CA GLY A 286 -12.19 -10.62 -9.49
C GLY A 286 -12.83 -11.86 -8.86
N PHE A 287 -13.62 -11.72 -7.80
CA PHE A 287 -14.21 -12.86 -7.09
C PHE A 287 -15.30 -13.53 -7.93
N HIS A 288 -15.29 -14.86 -7.96
CA HIS A 288 -16.27 -15.64 -8.70
C HIS A 288 -16.74 -16.88 -7.95
N GLY A 289 -18.00 -17.24 -8.16
CA GLY A 289 -18.66 -18.33 -7.46
C GLY A 289 -20.07 -18.56 -8.00
N VAL A 290 -20.80 -19.47 -7.36
CA VAL A 290 -22.23 -19.68 -7.63
C VAL A 290 -23.00 -18.55 -6.95
N LEU A 291 -24.03 -18.00 -7.60
CA LEU A 291 -24.86 -16.96 -6.97
C LEU A 291 -25.57 -17.55 -5.73
N GLY A 292 -25.45 -16.87 -4.60
CA GLY A 292 -26.08 -17.25 -3.35
C GLY A 292 -26.40 -16.03 -2.50
N HIS A 293 -27.01 -16.25 -1.34
CA HIS A 293 -27.34 -15.18 -0.41
C HIS A 293 -26.26 -15.08 0.67
N ASN A 294 -25.79 -13.85 0.94
CA ASN A 294 -24.90 -13.60 2.07
C ASN A 294 -25.70 -13.70 3.38
N PRO A 295 -25.32 -14.56 4.35
CA PRO A 295 -26.07 -14.76 5.59
C PRO A 295 -26.01 -13.55 6.53
N VAL A 296 -25.06 -12.63 6.34
CA VAL A 296 -24.86 -11.43 7.16
C VAL A 296 -25.63 -10.24 6.59
N THR A 297 -25.46 -9.97 5.29
CA THR A 297 -26.05 -8.78 4.65
C THR A 297 -27.38 -9.05 3.97
N GLY A 298 -27.72 -10.32 3.72
CA GLY A 298 -28.90 -10.71 2.93
C GLY A 298 -28.80 -10.42 1.44
N ARG A 299 -27.69 -9.85 0.95
CA ARG A 299 -27.49 -9.48 -0.46
C ARG A 299 -27.21 -10.73 -1.31
N GLU A 300 -27.69 -10.74 -2.54
CA GLU A 300 -27.31 -11.74 -3.54
C GLU A 300 -25.89 -11.46 -4.04
N GLU A 301 -24.96 -12.37 -3.78
CA GLU A 301 -23.57 -12.25 -4.22
C GLU A 301 -22.99 -13.63 -4.62
N PRO A 302 -21.91 -13.68 -5.41
CA PRO A 302 -21.22 -14.94 -5.66
C PRO A 302 -20.73 -15.56 -4.35
N VAL A 303 -20.86 -16.87 -4.18
CA VAL A 303 -20.38 -17.62 -3.01
C VAL A 303 -19.38 -18.69 -3.45
N TYR A 304 -18.29 -18.82 -2.69
CA TYR A 304 -17.23 -19.79 -2.95
C TYR A 304 -16.91 -20.59 -1.67
N PRO A 305 -16.87 -21.95 -1.71
CA PRO A 305 -16.60 -22.76 -0.53
C PRO A 305 -15.21 -22.51 0.07
N ASN A 306 -15.15 -22.21 1.37
CA ASN A 306 -13.89 -21.96 2.08
C ASN A 306 -12.94 -23.17 2.04
N ALA A 307 -13.46 -24.40 2.15
CA ALA A 307 -12.63 -25.62 2.09
C ALA A 307 -11.86 -25.74 0.76
N LYS A 308 -12.49 -25.40 -0.38
CA LYS A 308 -11.83 -25.40 -1.68
C LYS A 308 -10.72 -24.35 -1.73
N ARG A 309 -10.93 -23.17 -1.15
CA ARG A 309 -9.90 -22.11 -1.07
C ARG A 309 -8.72 -22.57 -0.21
N HIS A 310 -8.97 -23.10 0.98
CA HIS A 310 -7.90 -23.58 1.86
C HIS A 310 -7.09 -24.72 1.22
N LEU A 311 -7.76 -25.64 0.51
CA LEU A 311 -7.08 -26.69 -0.25
C LEU A 311 -6.12 -26.11 -1.30
N ARG A 312 -6.57 -25.09 -2.05
CA ARG A 312 -5.72 -24.39 -3.05
C ARG A 312 -4.50 -23.73 -2.41
N ILE A 313 -4.70 -23.06 -1.28
CA ILE A 313 -3.62 -22.37 -0.56
C ILE A 313 -2.60 -23.39 -0.04
N TYR A 314 -3.04 -24.38 0.75
CA TYR A 314 -2.12 -25.27 1.45
C TYR A 314 -1.50 -26.38 0.58
N LEU A 315 -2.19 -26.86 -0.45
CA LEU A 315 -1.68 -27.96 -1.28
C LEU A 315 -0.98 -27.51 -2.56
N VAL A 316 -1.20 -26.28 -3.02
CA VAL A 316 -0.58 -25.77 -4.26
C VAL A 316 0.26 -24.55 -3.96
N SER A 317 -0.34 -23.51 -3.34
CA SER A 317 0.39 -22.27 -3.18
C SER A 317 1.56 -22.38 -2.21
N LEU A 318 1.35 -22.95 -1.02
CA LEU A 318 2.40 -23.06 -0.02
C LEU A 318 3.58 -23.93 -0.51
N PRO A 319 3.37 -25.13 -1.09
CA PRO A 319 4.46 -25.91 -1.68
C PRO A 319 5.22 -25.19 -2.79
N PHE A 320 4.52 -24.43 -3.64
CA PHE A 320 5.16 -23.63 -4.68
C PHE A 320 6.07 -22.54 -4.10
N VAL A 321 5.59 -21.82 -3.07
CA VAL A 321 6.39 -20.81 -2.37
C VAL A 321 7.62 -21.46 -1.76
N LEU A 322 7.47 -22.58 -1.04
CA LEU A 322 8.60 -23.31 -0.43
C LEU A 322 9.64 -23.78 -1.47
N LEU A 323 9.17 -24.23 -2.65
CA LEU A 323 10.06 -24.60 -3.75
C LEU A 323 10.86 -23.39 -4.25
N CYS A 324 10.21 -22.23 -4.46
CA CYS A 324 10.91 -21.00 -4.86
C CYS A 324 11.93 -20.53 -3.83
N LEU A 325 11.62 -20.65 -2.54
CA LEU A 325 12.56 -20.35 -1.45
C LEU A 325 13.78 -21.28 -1.48
N TYR A 326 13.57 -22.58 -1.70
CA TYR A 326 14.67 -23.53 -1.84
C TYR A 326 15.56 -23.22 -3.06
N VAL A 327 14.95 -22.89 -4.21
CA VAL A 327 15.70 -22.50 -5.42
C VAL A 327 16.53 -21.24 -5.17
N SER A 328 15.98 -20.25 -4.46
CA SER A 328 16.72 -19.05 -4.05
C SER A 328 17.97 -19.40 -3.24
N LEU A 329 17.86 -20.28 -2.24
CA LEU A 329 19.02 -20.73 -1.46
C LEU A 329 20.06 -21.44 -2.34
N CYS A 330 19.63 -22.25 -3.31
CA CYS A 330 20.56 -22.90 -4.23
C CYS A 330 21.33 -21.88 -5.10
N VAL A 331 20.64 -20.86 -5.60
CA VAL A 331 21.27 -19.77 -6.37
C VAL A 331 22.29 -19.01 -5.52
N MET A 332 21.98 -18.76 -4.25
CA MET A 332 22.91 -18.16 -3.29
C MET A 332 24.16 -19.02 -3.09
N MET A 333 24.02 -20.35 -2.97
CA MET A 333 25.19 -21.24 -2.84
C MET A 333 26.08 -21.19 -4.09
N VAL A 334 25.48 -21.19 -5.29
CA VAL A 334 26.23 -21.04 -6.54
C VAL A 334 26.99 -19.70 -6.60
N TYR A 335 26.41 -18.63 -6.07
CA TYR A 335 27.09 -17.34 -5.95
C TYR A 335 28.36 -17.43 -5.09
N PHE A 336 28.27 -18.04 -3.90
CA PHE A 336 29.43 -18.19 -3.02
C PHE A 336 30.51 -19.10 -3.61
N ASP A 337 30.12 -20.16 -4.32
CA ASP A 337 31.07 -21.03 -5.03
C ASP A 337 31.80 -20.26 -6.15
N ALA A 338 31.08 -19.41 -6.88
CA ALA A 338 31.67 -18.57 -7.92
C ALA A 338 32.60 -17.50 -7.34
N GLU A 339 32.23 -16.87 -6.23
CA GLU A 339 33.07 -15.90 -5.52
C GLU A 339 34.37 -16.55 -5.02
N GLY A 340 34.26 -17.73 -4.39
CA GLY A 340 35.43 -18.51 -3.95
C GLY A 340 36.35 -18.93 -5.09
N TRP A 341 35.79 -19.30 -6.25
CA TRP A 341 36.57 -19.63 -7.44
C TRP A 341 37.34 -18.42 -8.00
N VAL A 342 36.71 -17.25 -8.07
CA VAL A 342 37.38 -16.02 -8.55
C VAL A 342 38.44 -15.55 -7.57
N LEU A 343 38.19 -15.62 -6.27
CA LEU A 343 39.18 -15.34 -5.24
C LEU A 343 40.42 -16.24 -5.40
N GLY A 344 40.21 -17.54 -5.61
CA GLY A 344 41.30 -18.48 -5.86
C GLY A 344 42.13 -18.14 -7.09
N LEU A 345 41.51 -17.62 -8.17
CA LEU A 345 42.26 -17.15 -9.34
C LEU A 345 43.07 -15.88 -9.06
N HIS A 346 42.51 -14.94 -8.29
CA HIS A 346 43.20 -13.71 -7.92
C HIS A 346 44.42 -13.97 -7.02
N ASP A 347 44.29 -14.92 -6.08
CA ASP A 347 45.39 -15.30 -5.18
C ASP A 347 46.57 -15.94 -5.93
N VAL A 348 46.31 -16.66 -7.02
CA VAL A 348 47.35 -17.30 -7.84
C VAL A 348 48.08 -16.30 -8.74
N GLU A 349 47.36 -15.38 -9.38
CA GLU A 349 47.95 -14.35 -10.24
C GLU A 349 47.31 -12.96 -9.98
N PRO A 350 47.77 -12.20 -8.98
CA PRO A 350 47.20 -10.90 -8.64
C PRO A 350 47.57 -9.85 -9.70
N THR A 351 46.74 -9.79 -10.74
CA THR A 351 46.81 -8.83 -11.84
C THR A 351 45.63 -7.86 -11.78
N PHE A 352 45.77 -6.70 -12.43
CA PHE A 352 44.67 -5.73 -12.56
C PHE A 352 43.37 -6.37 -13.08
N TRP A 353 43.45 -7.26 -14.06
CA TRP A 353 42.30 -7.95 -14.64
C TRP A 353 41.65 -8.93 -13.66
N THR A 354 42.43 -9.69 -12.90
CA THR A 354 41.89 -10.56 -11.84
C THR A 354 41.27 -9.75 -10.69
N GLY A 355 41.80 -8.55 -10.39
CA GLY A 355 41.19 -7.65 -9.43
C GLY A 355 39.82 -7.12 -9.89
N LEU A 356 39.66 -6.82 -11.19
CA LEU A 356 38.36 -6.46 -11.76
C LEU A 356 37.38 -7.66 -11.75
N LEU A 357 37.89 -8.87 -11.97
CA LEU A 357 37.10 -10.10 -11.99
C LEU A 357 36.40 -10.37 -10.64
N LEU A 358 37.00 -9.97 -9.51
CA LEU A 358 36.42 -10.12 -8.16
C LEU A 358 35.04 -9.49 -8.02
N PHE A 359 34.75 -8.39 -8.73
CA PHE A 359 33.45 -7.74 -8.68
C PHE A 359 32.38 -8.43 -9.53
N LEU A 360 32.79 -9.29 -10.47
CA LEU A 360 31.88 -9.88 -11.47
C LEU A 360 30.82 -10.80 -10.84
N PRO A 361 31.15 -11.76 -9.94
CA PRO A 361 30.14 -12.61 -9.30
C PRO A 361 29.07 -11.81 -8.56
N SER A 362 29.46 -10.78 -7.80
CA SER A 362 28.53 -9.94 -7.04
C SER A 362 27.59 -9.14 -7.94
N ILE A 363 28.09 -8.58 -9.06
CA ILE A 363 27.27 -7.87 -10.06
C ILE A 363 26.27 -8.83 -10.71
N VAL A 364 26.73 -10.02 -11.12
CA VAL A 364 25.86 -11.05 -11.74
C VAL A 364 24.78 -11.48 -10.75
N TYR A 365 25.15 -11.74 -9.49
CA TYR A 365 24.21 -12.13 -8.45
C TYR A 365 23.15 -11.06 -8.19
N ALA A 366 23.53 -9.78 -8.12
CA ALA A 366 22.58 -8.67 -7.98
C ALA A 366 21.56 -8.63 -9.13
N VAL A 367 22.00 -8.83 -10.37
CA VAL A 367 21.11 -8.90 -11.55
C VAL A 367 20.19 -10.11 -11.48
N VAL A 368 20.70 -11.28 -11.06
CA VAL A 368 19.90 -12.50 -10.92
C VAL A 368 18.81 -12.33 -9.86
N ILE A 369 19.13 -11.74 -8.70
CA ILE A 369 18.13 -11.45 -7.65
C ILE A 369 16.99 -10.59 -8.19
N GLU A 370 17.30 -9.51 -8.92
CA GLU A 370 16.28 -8.61 -9.47
C GLU A 370 15.37 -9.34 -10.47
N ILE A 371 15.93 -10.18 -11.34
CA ILE A 371 15.15 -11.02 -12.26
C ILE A 371 14.27 -12.00 -11.48
N MET A 372 14.81 -12.66 -10.45
CA MET A 372 14.07 -13.60 -9.61
C MET A 372 12.90 -12.93 -8.87
N ASN A 373 13.11 -11.75 -8.29
CA ASN A 373 12.07 -10.98 -7.61
C ASN A 373 10.89 -10.65 -8.55
N ARG A 374 11.19 -10.20 -9.78
CA ARG A 374 10.15 -9.91 -10.79
C ARG A 374 9.39 -11.14 -11.23
N LEU A 375 10.10 -12.23 -11.53
CA LEU A 375 9.48 -13.50 -11.94
C LEU A 375 8.60 -14.07 -10.84
N TYR A 376 9.09 -14.03 -9.60
CA TYR A 376 8.33 -14.52 -8.45
C TYR A 376 7.10 -13.65 -8.16
N ARG A 377 7.19 -12.31 -8.28
CA ARG A 377 6.03 -11.43 -8.13
C ARG A 377 4.92 -11.78 -9.12
N TYR A 378 5.26 -11.97 -10.39
CA TYR A 378 4.29 -12.39 -11.40
C TYR A 378 3.65 -13.74 -11.05
N ALA A 379 4.45 -14.72 -10.60
CA ALA A 379 3.94 -16.01 -10.17
C ALA A 379 3.03 -15.89 -8.92
N ALA A 380 3.39 -15.05 -7.95
CA ALA A 380 2.63 -14.83 -6.73
C ALA A 380 1.29 -14.14 -6.99
N GLU A 381 1.24 -13.17 -7.91
CA GLU A 381 0.00 -12.52 -8.37
C GLU A 381 -0.93 -13.55 -9.04
N PHE A 382 -0.41 -14.32 -9.99
CA PHE A 382 -1.18 -15.37 -10.66
C PHE A 382 -1.75 -16.40 -9.69
N LEU A 383 -0.92 -16.87 -8.75
CA LEU A 383 -1.29 -17.86 -7.74
C LEU A 383 -2.35 -17.32 -6.77
N THR A 384 -2.21 -16.07 -6.33
CA THR A 384 -3.16 -15.42 -5.41
C THR A 384 -4.48 -15.10 -6.10
N ASP A 385 -4.47 -14.77 -7.40
CA ASP A 385 -5.68 -14.64 -8.19
C ASP A 385 -6.39 -16.00 -8.33
N TRP A 386 -5.63 -17.07 -8.52
CA TRP A 386 -6.17 -18.44 -8.59
C TRP A 386 -6.75 -18.94 -7.26
N GLU A 387 -6.27 -18.45 -6.10
CA GLU A 387 -6.84 -18.74 -4.79
C GLU A 387 -8.29 -18.23 -4.62
N ASN A 388 -8.71 -17.24 -5.42
CA ASN A 388 -10.07 -16.68 -5.44
C ASN A 388 -10.54 -16.15 -4.07
N HIS A 389 -9.83 -15.13 -3.57
CA HIS A 389 -10.21 -14.40 -2.35
C HIS A 389 -11.45 -13.51 -2.57
N ARG A 390 -12.34 -13.46 -1.56
CA ARG A 390 -13.58 -12.65 -1.60
C ARG A 390 -13.28 -11.16 -1.49
N LEU A 391 -12.48 -10.76 -0.52
CA LEU A 391 -12.20 -9.34 -0.22
C LEU A 391 -10.86 -8.91 -0.82
N GLU A 392 -10.77 -7.65 -1.25
CA GLU A 392 -9.53 -7.07 -1.77
C GLU A 392 -8.45 -7.04 -0.67
N SER A 393 -8.81 -6.64 0.54
CA SER A 393 -7.89 -6.65 1.69
C SER A 393 -7.29 -8.04 1.97
N THR A 394 -8.07 -9.12 1.81
CA THR A 394 -7.58 -10.49 2.04
C THR A 394 -6.68 -10.95 0.89
N TYR A 395 -7.02 -10.59 -0.35
CA TYR A 395 -6.19 -10.82 -1.52
C TYR A 395 -4.81 -10.18 -1.36
N GLN A 396 -4.79 -8.87 -1.07
CA GLN A 396 -3.57 -8.09 -0.87
C GLN A 396 -2.73 -8.67 0.28
N ASN A 397 -3.33 -9.00 1.42
CA ASN A 397 -2.64 -9.62 2.55
C ASN A 397 -1.89 -10.92 2.17
N HIS A 398 -2.52 -11.80 1.39
CA HIS A 398 -1.89 -13.05 0.96
C HIS A 398 -0.83 -12.84 -0.12
N LEU A 399 -1.03 -11.88 -1.02
CA LEU A 399 -0.03 -11.51 -2.03
C LEU A 399 1.21 -10.93 -1.35
N THR A 400 1.01 -9.95 -0.46
CA THR A 400 2.05 -9.32 0.34
C THR A 400 2.87 -10.35 1.09
N LEU A 401 2.22 -11.28 1.80
CA LEU A 401 2.94 -12.33 2.54
C LEU A 401 3.83 -13.20 1.65
N LYS A 402 3.34 -13.63 0.48
CA LYS A 402 4.12 -14.46 -0.45
C LYS A 402 5.36 -13.73 -0.96
N VAL A 403 5.18 -12.49 -1.43
CA VAL A 403 6.27 -11.67 -1.99
C VAL A 403 7.26 -11.26 -0.89
N LEU A 404 6.77 -10.93 0.29
CA LEU A 404 7.59 -10.55 1.44
C LEU A 404 8.52 -11.67 1.89
N VAL A 405 8.04 -12.89 2.06
CA VAL A 405 8.88 -14.02 2.50
C VAL A 405 9.99 -14.32 1.49
N PHE A 406 9.68 -14.22 0.20
CA PHE A 406 10.67 -14.43 -0.87
C PHE A 406 11.72 -13.32 -0.91
N ASN A 407 11.30 -12.06 -0.88
CA ASN A 407 12.22 -10.92 -0.86
C ASN A 407 13.08 -10.90 0.42
N PHE A 408 12.50 -11.23 1.57
CA PHE A 408 13.24 -11.38 2.83
C PHE A 408 14.37 -12.41 2.67
N LEU A 409 14.07 -13.59 2.12
CA LEU A 409 15.09 -14.62 1.93
C LEU A 409 16.16 -14.16 0.95
N ASN A 410 15.78 -13.59 -0.20
CA ASN A 410 16.74 -13.13 -1.21
C ASN A 410 17.67 -12.02 -0.70
N CYS A 411 17.17 -11.11 0.13
CA CYS A 411 17.96 -10.02 0.69
C CYS A 411 18.85 -10.45 1.86
N PHE A 412 18.34 -11.30 2.76
CA PHE A 412 19.02 -11.59 4.02
C PHE A 412 19.73 -12.95 4.07
N ALA A 413 19.44 -13.89 3.17
CA ALA A 413 20.06 -15.22 3.21
C ALA A 413 21.59 -15.16 3.06
N SER A 414 22.10 -14.32 2.14
CA SER A 414 23.55 -14.14 1.97
C SER A 414 24.20 -13.55 3.22
N LEU A 415 23.55 -12.58 3.86
CA LEU A 415 24.03 -11.99 5.11
C LEU A 415 24.01 -12.99 6.26
N PHE A 416 22.96 -13.81 6.37
CA PHE A 416 22.92 -14.90 7.35
C PHE A 416 23.99 -15.97 7.09
N TYR A 417 24.29 -16.27 5.83
CA TYR A 417 25.36 -17.19 5.47
C TYR A 417 26.73 -16.64 5.89
N ILE A 418 27.03 -15.37 5.57
CA ILE A 418 28.29 -14.72 5.97
C ILE A 418 28.39 -14.68 7.51
N ALA A 419 27.30 -14.32 8.19
CA ALA A 419 27.27 -14.18 9.65
C ALA A 419 27.46 -15.51 10.38
N PHE A 420 26.70 -16.54 10.01
CA PHE A 420 26.58 -17.77 10.81
C PHE A 420 27.36 -18.96 10.26
N VAL A 421 27.61 -19.02 8.95
CA VAL A 421 28.37 -20.09 8.30
C VAL A 421 29.84 -19.68 8.12
N MET A 422 30.10 -18.54 7.48
CA MET A 422 31.49 -18.07 7.26
C MET A 422 32.10 -17.43 8.51
N GLN A 423 31.27 -16.82 9.36
CA GLN A 423 31.66 -16.13 10.60
C GLN A 423 32.64 -14.95 10.37
N ASP A 424 32.55 -14.30 9.21
CA ASP A 424 33.40 -13.17 8.82
C ASP A 424 32.68 -11.84 9.09
N MET A 425 32.93 -11.25 10.26
CA MET A 425 32.31 -9.99 10.68
C MET A 425 32.74 -8.77 9.83
N PRO A 426 34.02 -8.62 9.45
CA PRO A 426 34.44 -7.62 8.47
C PRO A 426 33.69 -7.71 7.14
N LEU A 427 33.59 -8.91 6.55
CA LEU A 427 32.88 -9.12 5.29
C LEU A 427 31.38 -8.83 5.45
N LEU A 428 30.79 -9.21 6.59
CA LEU A 428 29.40 -8.90 6.92
C LEU A 428 29.16 -7.38 6.98
N ARG A 429 30.04 -6.64 7.66
CA ARG A 429 29.96 -5.17 7.76
C ARG A 429 30.07 -4.51 6.39
N GLN A 430 31.03 -4.94 5.57
CA GLN A 430 31.22 -4.43 4.21
C GLN A 430 30.03 -4.76 3.30
N SER A 431 29.53 -5.99 3.34
CA SER A 431 28.38 -6.43 2.55
C SER A 431 27.12 -5.67 2.93
N LEU A 432 26.86 -5.50 4.23
CA LEU A 432 25.72 -4.74 4.73
C LEU A 432 25.80 -3.26 4.32
N ALA A 433 26.95 -2.61 4.51
CA ALA A 433 27.15 -1.22 4.10
C ALA A 433 26.98 -1.04 2.59
N THR A 434 27.56 -1.95 1.80
CA THR A 434 27.44 -1.93 0.34
C THR A 434 25.99 -2.12 -0.09
N LEU A 435 25.29 -3.14 0.40
CA LEU A 435 23.89 -3.39 0.06
C LEU A 435 23.00 -2.21 0.44
N LEU A 436 23.15 -1.67 1.65
CA LEU A 436 22.35 -0.54 2.12
C LEU A 436 22.58 0.68 1.23
N ILE A 437 23.83 1.13 1.07
CA ILE A 437 24.17 2.35 0.33
C ILE A 437 23.85 2.21 -1.16
N THR A 438 24.25 1.11 -1.79
CA THR A 438 24.04 0.91 -3.23
C THR A 438 22.56 0.76 -3.56
N SER A 439 21.81 -0.03 -2.78
CA SER A 439 20.36 -0.19 -3.00
C SER A 439 19.63 1.13 -2.81
N GLN A 440 19.97 1.91 -1.77
CA GLN A 440 19.31 3.21 -1.53
C GLN A 440 19.57 4.21 -2.67
N ILE A 441 20.82 4.33 -3.13
CA ILE A 441 21.16 5.23 -4.23
C ILE A 441 20.47 4.80 -5.53
N LEU A 442 20.47 3.50 -5.83
CA LEU A 442 19.83 2.96 -7.03
C LEU A 442 18.32 3.12 -7.00
N ASN A 443 17.67 2.80 -5.89
CA ASN A 443 16.22 2.97 -5.71
C ASN A 443 15.83 4.42 -5.89
N GLN A 444 16.49 5.34 -5.15
CA GLN A 444 16.18 6.77 -5.24
C GLN A 444 16.30 7.31 -6.68
N PHE A 445 17.29 6.82 -7.45
CA PHE A 445 17.46 7.19 -8.85
C PHE A 445 16.37 6.62 -9.75
N LEU A 446 16.06 5.32 -9.63
CA LEU A 446 15.09 4.62 -10.48
C LEU A 446 13.64 5.00 -10.18
N GLU A 447 13.34 5.31 -8.92
CA GLU A 447 12.00 5.56 -8.42
C GLU A 447 11.55 7.01 -8.56
N ALA A 448 12.45 7.95 -8.28
CA ALA A 448 12.11 9.37 -8.23
C ALA A 448 12.75 10.14 -9.38
N PHE A 449 14.08 10.07 -9.50
CA PHE A 449 14.82 10.94 -10.40
C PHE A 449 14.55 10.63 -11.88
N LEU A 450 14.65 9.35 -12.26
CA LEU A 450 14.47 8.91 -13.64
C LEU A 450 13.04 9.16 -14.14
N PRO A 451 11.97 8.77 -13.43
CA PRO A 451 10.60 9.00 -13.88
C PRO A 451 10.26 10.49 -13.93
N PHE A 452 10.68 11.27 -12.93
CA PHE A 452 10.50 12.72 -12.94
C PHE A 452 11.16 13.38 -14.15
N TRP A 453 12.40 12.99 -14.45
CA TRP A 453 13.13 13.56 -15.58
C TRP A 453 12.49 13.18 -16.92
N LEU A 454 12.06 11.92 -17.08
CA LEU A 454 11.33 11.45 -18.25
C LEU A 454 10.02 12.22 -18.42
N GLN A 455 9.25 12.37 -17.34
CA GLN A 455 7.97 13.08 -17.34
C GLN A 455 8.15 14.59 -17.61
N LYS A 456 9.16 15.22 -17.00
CA LYS A 456 9.48 16.65 -17.25
C LYS A 456 9.92 16.89 -18.69
N ARG A 457 10.71 15.98 -19.28
CA ARG A 457 11.07 16.02 -20.70
C ARG A 457 9.85 15.86 -21.59
N ARG A 458 8.95 14.94 -21.26
CA ARG A 458 7.68 14.72 -21.95
C ARG A 458 6.79 15.97 -21.91
N ASN A 459 6.57 16.54 -20.72
CA ASN A 459 5.76 17.75 -20.53
C ASN A 459 6.35 18.94 -21.29
N LYS A 460 7.67 19.14 -21.26
CA LYS A 460 8.35 20.16 -22.06
C LYS A 460 8.17 19.95 -23.56
N ARG A 461 8.17 18.70 -24.05
CA ARG A 461 7.95 18.38 -25.46
C ARG A 461 6.51 18.74 -25.88
N VAL A 462 5.51 18.39 -25.06
CA VAL A 462 4.11 18.74 -25.30
C VAL A 462 3.91 20.26 -25.30
N GLN A 463 4.43 20.97 -24.28
CA GLN A 463 4.35 22.44 -24.22
C GLN A 463 5.10 23.15 -25.35
N ARG A 464 6.23 22.61 -25.82
CA ARG A 464 6.98 23.17 -26.95
C ARG A 464 6.22 23.04 -28.27
N ASN A 465 5.56 21.90 -28.49
CA ASN A 465 4.68 21.73 -29.66
C ASN A 465 3.49 22.73 -29.60
N GLU A 466 3.05 23.12 -28.41
CA GLU A 466 1.97 24.11 -28.24
C GLU A 466 2.41 25.58 -28.35
N SER A 467 3.63 25.92 -27.92
CA SER A 467 4.16 27.28 -28.05
C SER A 467 4.23 27.73 -29.51
N GLN A 468 4.22 26.77 -30.45
CA GLN A 468 4.13 26.99 -31.88
C GLN A 468 2.69 27.10 -32.40
N THR A 469 1.66 26.76 -31.59
CA THR A 469 0.28 26.55 -32.05
C THR A 469 -0.79 27.34 -31.27
N ALA A 470 -0.57 27.86 -30.06
CA ALA A 470 -1.59 28.66 -29.35
C ALA A 470 -1.04 29.73 -28.37
N LEU A 471 -1.73 30.87 -28.33
CA LEU A 471 -1.49 32.06 -27.51
C LEU A 471 -1.90 31.84 -26.04
N GLY A 472 -0.92 31.55 -25.17
CA GLY A 472 -0.86 32.06 -23.79
C GLY A 472 -1.91 31.68 -22.73
N SER A 473 -2.78 30.69 -22.90
CA SER A 473 -3.76 30.28 -21.86
C SER A 473 -3.54 28.86 -21.32
N LYS A 474 -4.09 28.58 -20.12
CA LYS A 474 -4.01 27.29 -19.39
C LYS A 474 -4.27 26.11 -20.35
N LEU A 475 -3.55 24.99 -20.19
CA LEU A 475 -3.77 23.75 -20.96
C LEU A 475 -5.28 23.42 -21.02
N PRO A 476 -5.85 23.24 -22.23
CA PRO A 476 -7.24 22.82 -22.40
C PRO A 476 -7.55 21.56 -21.58
N PHE A 477 -8.77 21.49 -21.03
CA PHE A 477 -9.19 20.38 -20.19
C PHE A 477 -9.08 19.03 -20.91
N GLU A 478 -9.35 18.97 -22.21
CA GLU A 478 -9.23 17.73 -22.98
C GLU A 478 -7.78 17.21 -22.97
N LYS A 479 -6.80 18.12 -23.11
CA LYS A 479 -5.38 17.75 -23.05
C LYS A 479 -4.93 17.30 -21.67
N GLN A 480 -5.56 17.80 -20.60
CA GLN A 480 -5.31 17.28 -19.25
C GLN A 480 -5.70 15.80 -19.17
N VAL A 481 -6.92 15.47 -19.61
CA VAL A 481 -7.43 14.10 -19.57
C VAL A 481 -6.52 13.17 -20.37
N MET A 482 -6.07 13.60 -21.56
CA MET A 482 -5.15 12.81 -22.39
C MET A 482 -3.76 12.64 -21.77
N LEU A 483 -3.20 13.70 -21.20
CA LEU A 483 -1.91 13.62 -20.50
C LEU A 483 -2.00 12.64 -19.33
N GLU A 484 -3.08 12.72 -18.54
CA GLU A 484 -3.30 11.84 -17.41
C GLU A 484 -3.56 10.39 -17.85
N ALA A 485 -4.31 10.16 -18.94
CA ALA A 485 -4.55 8.83 -19.51
C ALA A 485 -3.25 8.10 -19.88
N ASP A 486 -2.23 8.84 -20.31
CA ASP A 486 -0.92 8.29 -20.67
C ASP A 486 0.08 8.16 -19.51
N MET A 487 -0.26 8.60 -18.30
CA MET A 487 0.60 8.43 -17.12
C MET A 487 0.59 6.98 -16.63
N SER A 488 1.62 6.57 -15.91
CA SER A 488 1.64 5.24 -15.27
C SER A 488 0.61 5.16 -14.16
N THR A 489 0.03 3.98 -13.95
CA THR A 489 -0.86 3.70 -12.82
C THR A 489 -0.03 3.35 -11.59
N TYR A 490 -0.39 3.93 -10.44
CA TYR A 490 0.20 3.54 -9.17
C TYR A 490 -0.35 2.17 -8.73
N LEU A 491 0.53 1.20 -8.52
CA LEU A 491 0.17 -0.21 -8.25
C LEU A 491 -0.07 -0.51 -6.76
N GLY A 492 -0.17 0.52 -5.92
CA GLY A 492 -0.37 0.41 -4.48
C GLY A 492 0.92 0.59 -3.68
N THR A 493 0.78 0.61 -2.35
CA THR A 493 1.84 0.91 -1.38
C THR A 493 2.76 -0.27 -1.08
N PHE A 494 2.64 -1.38 -1.80
CA PHE A 494 3.38 -2.61 -1.49
C PHE A 494 4.90 -2.41 -1.57
N ASP A 495 5.39 -1.85 -2.68
CA ASP A 495 6.82 -1.64 -2.89
C ASP A 495 7.37 -0.61 -1.90
N ASP A 496 6.60 0.45 -1.62
CA ASP A 496 6.97 1.49 -0.67
C ASP A 496 7.12 0.94 0.77
N TYR A 497 6.18 0.12 1.24
CA TYR A 497 6.32 -0.54 2.54
C TYR A 497 7.40 -1.63 2.56
N LEU A 498 7.62 -2.33 1.45
CA LEU A 498 8.67 -3.34 1.32
C LEU A 498 10.04 -2.70 1.53
N GLU A 499 10.27 -1.51 0.98
CA GLU A 499 11.51 -0.77 1.19
C GLU A 499 11.74 -0.49 2.68
N LEU A 500 10.76 0.10 3.36
CA LEU A 500 10.85 0.38 4.81
C LEU A 500 11.06 -0.89 5.64
N PHE A 501 10.45 -2.01 5.23
CA PHE A 501 10.61 -3.30 5.86
C PHE A 501 12.04 -3.85 5.72
N LEU A 502 12.64 -3.75 4.54
CA LEU A 502 14.03 -4.16 4.31
C LEU A 502 15.01 -3.26 5.08
N LEU A 503 14.79 -1.94 5.07
CA LEU A 503 15.57 -0.98 5.85
C LEU A 503 15.51 -1.29 7.36
N PHE A 504 14.31 -1.60 7.87
CA PHE A 504 14.15 -2.05 9.25
C PHE A 504 14.90 -3.35 9.52
N GLY A 505 14.88 -4.31 8.59
CA GLY A 505 15.63 -5.56 8.71
C GLY A 505 17.14 -5.32 8.81
N TYR A 506 17.72 -4.47 7.96
CA TYR A 506 19.15 -4.13 8.02
C TYR A 506 19.56 -3.51 9.36
N VAL A 507 18.72 -2.65 9.94
CA VAL A 507 19.00 -2.01 11.24
C VAL A 507 18.77 -2.97 12.42
N SER A 508 17.69 -3.76 12.39
CA SER A 508 17.29 -4.59 13.52
C SER A 508 18.05 -5.91 13.61
N LEU A 509 18.30 -6.60 12.50
CA LEU A 509 18.96 -7.92 12.49
C LEU A 509 20.45 -7.82 12.82
N PHE A 510 21.15 -6.81 12.30
CA PHE A 510 22.62 -6.70 12.35
C PHE A 510 23.11 -5.51 13.17
N SER A 511 22.29 -5.03 14.13
CA SER A 511 22.61 -3.84 14.93
C SER A 511 23.93 -3.93 15.68
N CYS A 512 24.31 -5.10 16.19
CA CYS A 512 25.57 -5.27 16.90
C CYS A 512 26.81 -5.22 16.00
N VAL A 513 26.65 -5.37 14.67
CA VAL A 513 27.76 -5.40 13.71
C VAL A 513 27.95 -4.04 13.03
N TYR A 514 26.85 -3.34 12.75
CA TYR A 514 26.86 -2.06 12.02
C TYR A 514 25.87 -1.02 12.61
N PRO A 515 26.19 -0.43 13.78
CA PRO A 515 25.30 0.52 14.47
C PRO A 515 24.95 1.78 13.66
N ILE A 516 25.83 2.20 12.75
CA ILE A 516 25.61 3.38 11.89
C ILE A 516 24.52 3.15 10.82
N ALA A 517 24.05 1.91 10.63
CA ALA A 517 22.94 1.59 9.74
C ALA A 517 21.72 2.49 10.00
N ALA A 518 21.37 2.71 11.28
CA ALA A 518 20.22 3.52 11.66
C ALA A 518 20.34 4.98 11.16
N LEU A 519 21.55 5.55 11.17
CA LEU A 519 21.79 6.90 10.63
C LEU A 519 21.57 6.93 9.12
N LEU A 520 22.09 5.94 8.40
CA LEU A 520 21.91 5.83 6.95
C LEU A 520 20.44 5.66 6.57
N VAL A 521 19.67 4.89 7.34
CA VAL A 521 18.22 4.75 7.16
C VAL A 521 17.50 6.07 7.42
N VAL A 522 17.86 6.82 8.46
CA VAL A 522 17.23 8.14 8.72
C VAL A 522 17.50 9.09 7.56
N LEU A 523 18.74 9.15 7.04
CA LEU A 523 19.08 10.00 5.90
C LEU A 523 18.31 9.58 4.64
N ASN A 524 18.18 8.29 4.38
CA ASN A 524 17.38 7.76 3.28
C ASN A 524 15.91 8.14 3.43
N ASN A 525 15.29 7.88 4.59
CA ASN A 525 13.87 8.15 4.75
C ASN A 525 13.54 9.65 4.67
N VAL A 526 14.47 10.54 5.06
CA VAL A 526 14.29 11.99 4.86
C VAL A 526 14.22 12.32 3.37
N THR A 527 15.07 11.74 2.53
CA THR A 527 14.94 11.92 1.07
C THR A 527 13.69 11.23 0.54
N GLU A 528 13.32 10.09 1.14
CA GLU A 528 12.18 9.27 0.71
C GLU A 528 10.84 9.98 0.86
N ILE A 529 10.65 10.71 1.97
CA ILE A 529 9.47 11.55 2.19
C ILE A 529 9.25 12.52 1.02
N TYR A 530 10.32 13.10 0.49
CA TYR A 530 10.23 14.05 -0.61
C TYR A 530 10.13 13.39 -1.99
N SER A 531 10.83 12.28 -2.22
CA SER A 531 10.72 11.54 -3.48
C SER A 531 9.35 10.94 -3.68
N ASP A 532 8.80 10.30 -2.67
CA ASP A 532 7.49 9.65 -2.75
C ASP A 532 6.37 10.67 -2.94
N ALA A 533 6.45 11.81 -2.24
CA ALA A 533 5.53 12.90 -2.43
C ALA A 533 5.57 13.41 -3.88
N LEU A 534 6.76 13.57 -4.46
CA LEU A 534 6.94 13.98 -5.85
C LEU A 534 6.44 12.93 -6.84
N LYS A 535 6.73 11.65 -6.58
CA LYS A 535 6.33 10.48 -7.37
C LYS A 535 4.81 10.43 -7.53
N ILE A 536 4.08 10.54 -6.44
CA ILE A 536 2.60 10.48 -6.46
C ILE A 536 1.98 11.77 -7.01
N CYS A 537 2.63 12.93 -6.82
CA CYS A 537 2.09 14.20 -7.33
C CYS A 537 2.33 14.43 -8.83
N GLN A 538 3.40 13.90 -9.42
CA GLN A 538 3.80 14.29 -10.78
C GLN A 538 4.07 13.14 -11.75
N VAL A 539 4.32 11.92 -11.27
CA VAL A 539 4.71 10.79 -12.11
C VAL A 539 3.51 9.89 -12.41
N PHE A 540 2.73 9.56 -11.38
CA PHE A 540 1.59 8.65 -11.50
C PHE A 540 0.26 9.35 -11.75
N LYS A 541 -0.69 8.59 -12.31
CA LYS A 541 -2.12 8.89 -12.22
C LYS A 541 -2.55 8.99 -10.76
N ARG A 542 -3.57 9.81 -10.50
CA ARG A 542 -4.23 9.81 -9.20
C ARG A 542 -4.71 8.39 -8.90
N PRO A 543 -4.28 7.77 -7.79
CA PRO A 543 -4.82 6.50 -7.37
C PRO A 543 -6.22 6.72 -6.79
N PHE A 544 -7.07 5.69 -6.88
CA PHE A 544 -8.33 5.70 -6.16
C PHE A 544 -8.08 5.61 -4.65
N SER A 545 -8.86 6.37 -3.87
CA SER A 545 -8.81 6.28 -2.42
C SER A 545 -9.21 4.88 -1.95
N GLU A 546 -8.42 4.30 -1.06
CA GLU A 546 -8.72 3.03 -0.41
C GLU A 546 -8.81 3.25 1.11
N PRO A 547 -9.99 3.03 1.71
CA PRO A 547 -10.17 3.15 3.16
C PRO A 547 -9.33 2.11 3.90
N ALA A 548 -8.42 2.57 4.76
CA ALA A 548 -7.56 1.72 5.56
C ALA A 548 -7.59 2.14 7.04
N ALA A 549 -7.64 1.15 7.93
CA ALA A 549 -7.65 1.36 9.39
C ALA A 549 -6.27 1.11 10.03
N ASN A 550 -5.38 0.43 9.31
CA ASN A 550 -4.01 0.10 9.73
C ASN A 550 -3.17 -0.23 8.50
N ILE A 551 -1.87 -0.47 8.71
CA ILE A 551 -0.91 -0.87 7.66
C ILE A 551 -1.08 -2.34 7.22
N GLY A 552 -2.10 -3.04 7.67
CA GLY A 552 -2.41 -4.41 7.27
C GLY A 552 -1.37 -5.44 7.74
N VAL A 553 -0.98 -6.34 6.84
CA VAL A 553 -0.01 -7.43 7.10
C VAL A 553 1.38 -6.91 7.43
N TRP A 554 1.71 -5.67 7.04
CA TRP A 554 3.00 -5.07 7.36
C TRP A 554 3.27 -5.01 8.86
N GLN A 555 2.25 -4.77 9.70
CA GLN A 555 2.42 -4.80 11.16
C GLN A 555 2.98 -6.15 11.64
N LEU A 556 2.35 -7.24 11.19
CA LEU A 556 2.79 -8.60 11.51
C LEU A 556 4.20 -8.87 10.96
N ALA A 557 4.52 -8.34 9.79
CA ALA A 557 5.84 -8.49 9.20
C ALA A 557 6.93 -7.79 10.02
N PHE A 558 6.74 -6.52 10.37
CA PHE A 558 7.67 -5.76 11.23
C PHE A 558 7.84 -6.42 12.61
N GLU A 559 6.75 -6.89 13.23
CA GLU A 559 6.81 -7.63 14.50
C GLU A 559 7.60 -8.95 14.35
N SER A 560 7.37 -9.69 13.27
CA SER A 560 8.09 -10.95 12.97
C SER A 560 9.58 -10.70 12.74
N MET A 561 9.94 -9.68 11.96
CA MET A 561 11.32 -9.24 11.77
C MET A 561 11.97 -8.90 13.11
N SER A 562 11.25 -8.19 13.97
CA SER A 562 11.73 -7.81 15.30
C SER A 562 11.90 -9.00 16.26
N ILE A 563 11.18 -10.11 16.05
CA ILE A 563 11.42 -11.39 16.76
C ILE A 563 12.67 -12.07 16.21
N ILE A 564 12.83 -12.15 14.88
CA ILE A 564 14.02 -12.73 14.24
C ILE A 564 15.28 -11.94 14.63
N ALA A 565 15.16 -10.63 14.81
CA ALA A 565 16.24 -9.77 15.29
C ALA A 565 16.73 -10.15 16.69
N VAL A 566 15.86 -10.58 17.61
CA VAL A 566 16.27 -11.05 18.95
C VAL A 566 17.20 -12.25 18.82
N VAL A 567 16.77 -13.25 18.05
CA VAL A 567 17.55 -14.48 17.80
C VAL A 567 18.89 -14.14 17.12
N THR A 568 18.85 -13.29 16.09
CA THR A 568 20.02 -12.91 15.30
C THR A 568 21.06 -12.19 16.15
N ASN A 569 20.66 -11.16 16.92
CA ASN A 569 21.61 -10.43 17.76
C ASN A 569 22.14 -11.29 18.91
N CYS A 570 21.33 -12.15 19.54
CA CYS A 570 21.81 -13.05 20.59
C CYS A 570 22.84 -14.05 20.05
N ALA A 571 22.60 -14.62 18.86
CA ALA A 571 23.55 -15.51 18.20
C ALA A 571 24.87 -14.78 17.84
N LEU A 572 24.80 -13.58 17.26
CA LEU A 572 25.98 -12.77 16.93
C LEU A 572 26.82 -12.40 18.16
N ILE A 573 26.16 -12.08 19.28
CA ILE A 573 26.83 -11.82 20.56
C ILE A 573 27.53 -13.09 21.08
N GLY A 574 26.84 -14.23 21.06
CA GLY A 574 27.40 -15.52 21.48
C GLY A 574 28.59 -15.98 20.65
N MET A 575 28.68 -15.56 19.38
CA MET A 575 29.78 -15.89 18.48
C MET A 575 31.01 -15.00 18.65
N SER A 576 30.89 -13.90 19.41
CA SER A 576 31.98 -12.96 19.61
C SER A 576 33.18 -13.59 20.33
N PRO A 577 34.43 -13.25 19.93
CA PRO A 577 35.63 -13.76 20.59
C PRO A 577 35.67 -13.47 22.10
N GLN A 578 35.13 -12.33 22.52
CA GLN A 578 35.07 -11.88 23.90
C GLN A 578 34.14 -12.76 24.73
N VAL A 579 32.91 -13.01 24.25
CA VAL A 579 31.96 -13.88 24.96
C VAL A 579 32.47 -15.32 25.02
N LYS A 580 33.09 -15.81 23.93
CA LYS A 580 33.76 -17.12 23.91
C LYS A 580 34.90 -17.22 24.93
N SER A 581 35.63 -16.13 25.17
CA SER A 581 36.74 -16.12 26.14
C SER A 581 36.29 -16.33 27.60
N TYR A 582 35.04 -16.02 27.94
CA TYR A 582 34.49 -16.32 29.26
C TYR A 582 34.17 -17.80 29.48
N PHE A 583 34.02 -18.58 28.39
CA PHE A 583 33.68 -20.01 28.43
C PHE A 583 34.67 -20.86 27.63
N PRO A 584 35.98 -20.86 27.96
CA PRO A 584 37.00 -21.52 27.15
C PRO A 584 36.89 -23.05 27.14
N GLU A 585 36.30 -23.65 28.18
CA GLU A 585 36.27 -25.12 28.35
C GLU A 585 34.94 -25.78 27.93
N SER A 586 33.85 -25.02 27.75
CA SER A 586 32.53 -25.60 27.47
C SER A 586 31.67 -24.73 26.55
N GLU A 587 31.67 -25.06 25.26
CA GLU A 587 30.76 -24.44 24.28
C GLU A 587 29.29 -24.69 24.59
N SER A 588 28.96 -25.86 25.18
CA SER A 588 27.58 -26.18 25.55
C SER A 588 27.01 -25.23 26.60
N GLN A 589 27.83 -24.78 27.57
CA GLN A 589 27.39 -23.83 28.59
C GLN A 589 27.15 -22.45 27.99
N LEU A 590 28.01 -22.03 27.05
CA LEU A 590 27.84 -20.79 26.30
C LEU A 590 26.52 -20.81 25.50
N ILE A 591 26.25 -21.88 24.74
CA ILE A 591 25.02 -21.98 23.96
C ILE A 591 23.79 -21.94 24.86
N LEU A 592 23.80 -22.69 25.97
CA LEU A 592 22.69 -22.68 26.94
C LEU A 592 22.46 -21.28 27.54
N LEU A 593 23.53 -20.55 27.85
CA LEU A 593 23.42 -19.18 28.35
C LEU A 593 22.84 -18.24 27.30
N VAL A 594 23.31 -18.31 26.05
CA VAL A 594 22.81 -17.48 24.94
C VAL A 594 21.33 -17.76 24.70
N VAL A 595 20.90 -19.02 24.69
CA VAL A 595 19.49 -19.40 24.54
C VAL A 595 18.66 -18.92 25.73
N ALA A 596 19.18 -19.01 26.96
CA ALA A 596 18.47 -18.50 28.14
C ALA A 596 18.27 -16.99 28.08
N VAL A 597 19.30 -16.23 27.68
CA VAL A 597 19.23 -14.77 27.49
C VAL A 597 18.26 -14.41 26.36
N GLU A 598 18.28 -15.17 25.26
CA GLU A 598 17.35 -15.01 24.14
C GLU A 598 15.88 -15.18 24.58
N HIS A 599 15.57 -16.22 25.36
CA HIS A 599 14.22 -16.44 25.91
C HIS A 599 13.82 -15.30 26.87
N VAL A 600 14.74 -14.77 27.66
CA VAL A 600 14.46 -13.60 28.52
C VAL A 600 14.06 -12.38 27.69
N PHE A 601 14.77 -12.12 26.58
CA PHE A 601 14.40 -11.02 25.68
C PHE A 601 13.07 -11.25 24.97
N LEU A 602 12.78 -12.47 24.52
CA LEU A 602 11.47 -12.78 23.95
C LEU A 602 10.35 -12.59 24.97
N VAL A 603 10.52 -13.08 26.20
CA VAL A 603 9.52 -12.88 27.27
C VAL A 603 9.33 -11.39 27.57
N LEU A 604 10.42 -10.62 27.71
CA LEU A 604 10.34 -9.17 27.92
C LEU A 604 9.61 -8.48 26.76
N LYS A 605 9.90 -8.87 25.52
CA LYS A 605 9.22 -8.37 24.32
C LYS A 605 7.72 -8.63 24.37
N PHE A 606 7.31 -9.86 24.64
CA PHE A 606 5.88 -10.21 24.76
C PHE A 606 5.19 -9.48 25.92
N ILE A 607 5.88 -9.28 27.05
CA ILE A 607 5.37 -8.47 28.16
C ILE A 607 5.17 -7.02 27.72
N LEU A 608 6.14 -6.40 27.06
CA LEU A 608 6.03 -5.02 26.58
C LEU A 608 4.87 -4.86 25.58
N ALA A 609 4.76 -5.80 24.62
CA ALA A 609 3.67 -5.84 23.66
C ALA A 609 2.29 -6.02 24.33
N PHE A 610 2.22 -6.77 25.43
CA PHE A 610 0.99 -6.94 26.18
C PHE A 610 0.64 -5.72 27.06
N VAL A 611 1.65 -5.09 27.66
CA VAL A 611 1.47 -3.96 28.60
C VAL A 611 1.06 -2.68 27.89
N ILE A 612 1.54 -2.46 26.66
CA ILE A 612 1.21 -1.28 25.86
C ILE A 612 -0.07 -1.58 25.07
N PRO A 613 -1.24 -1.01 25.41
CA PRO A 613 -2.45 -1.33 24.68
C PRO A 613 -2.43 -0.70 23.29
N ASP A 614 -2.82 -1.48 22.27
CA ASP A 614 -2.89 -1.08 20.85
C ASP A 614 -3.74 0.17 20.61
N ILE A 615 -4.85 0.30 21.33
CA ILE A 615 -5.78 1.45 21.19
C ILE A 615 -5.70 2.31 22.45
N PRO A 616 -5.47 3.63 22.34
CA PRO A 616 -5.48 4.54 23.47
C PRO A 616 -6.82 4.55 24.23
N LYS A 617 -6.76 4.72 25.56
CA LYS A 617 -7.92 4.67 26.46
C LYS A 617 -9.06 5.63 26.05
N HIS A 618 -8.72 6.84 25.61
CA HIS A 618 -9.73 7.82 25.20
C HIS A 618 -10.51 7.37 23.95
N ILE A 619 -9.86 6.66 23.02
CA ILE A 619 -10.50 6.08 21.82
C ILE A 619 -11.33 4.87 22.21
N GLN A 620 -10.82 4.00 23.08
CA GLN A 620 -11.59 2.86 23.61
C GLN A 620 -12.92 3.31 24.23
N ILE A 621 -12.90 4.39 25.02
CA ILE A 621 -14.11 4.97 25.62
C ILE A 621 -15.08 5.48 24.54
N LYS A 622 -14.57 6.15 23.49
CA LYS A 622 -15.41 6.64 22.39
C LYS A 622 -16.04 5.48 21.60
N LEU A 623 -15.28 4.43 21.29
CA LEU A 623 -15.79 3.23 20.63
C LEU A 623 -16.85 2.51 21.47
N ALA A 624 -16.58 2.32 22.77
CA ALA A 624 -17.52 1.69 23.69
C ALA A 624 -18.82 2.50 23.83
N ARG A 625 -18.75 3.83 23.79
CA ARG A 625 -19.93 4.70 23.80
C ARG A 625 -20.80 4.49 22.55
N VAL A 626 -20.20 4.47 21.35
CA VAL A 626 -20.92 4.23 20.10
C VAL A 626 -21.58 2.84 20.09
N GLU A 627 -20.88 1.83 20.61
CA GLU A 627 -21.44 0.48 20.75
C GLU A 627 -22.62 0.44 21.74
N PHE A 628 -22.50 1.13 22.87
CA PHE A 628 -23.58 1.26 23.86
C PHE A 628 -24.82 1.95 23.26
N GLU A 629 -24.63 3.06 22.55
CA GLU A 629 -25.70 3.79 21.87
C GLU A 629 -26.40 2.94 20.81
N SER A 630 -25.64 2.15 20.04
CA SER A 630 -26.18 1.19 19.07
C SER A 630 -27.06 0.12 19.73
N MET A 631 -26.61 -0.43 20.86
CA MET A 631 -27.40 -1.38 21.65
C MET A 631 -28.67 -0.74 22.23
N GLU A 632 -28.60 0.49 22.71
CA GLU A 632 -29.75 1.20 23.26
C GLU A 632 -30.79 1.51 22.15
N ALA A 633 -30.33 1.93 20.98
CA ALA A 633 -31.18 2.16 19.81
C ALA A 633 -31.91 0.87 19.40
N LEU A 634 -31.20 -0.27 19.36
CA LEU A 634 -31.80 -1.57 19.06
C LEU A 634 -32.83 -1.98 20.12
N LYS A 635 -32.56 -1.74 21.42
CA LYS A 635 -33.52 -2.01 22.50
C LYS A 635 -34.79 -1.17 22.34
N LYS A 636 -34.65 0.14 22.11
CA LYS A 636 -35.79 1.05 21.88
C LYS A 636 -36.62 0.61 20.69
N LYS A 637 -35.98 0.28 19.56
CA LYS A 637 -36.66 -0.25 18.37
C LYS A 637 -37.46 -1.53 18.70
N LYS A 638 -36.85 -2.49 19.40
CA LYS A 638 -37.53 -3.72 19.81
C LYS A 638 -38.70 -3.48 20.79
N MET A 639 -38.59 -2.49 21.68
CA MET A 639 -39.67 -2.11 22.59
C MET A 639 -40.86 -1.49 21.84
N LEU A 640 -40.58 -0.68 20.80
CA LEU A 640 -41.61 -0.09 19.94
C LEU A 640 -42.28 -1.13 19.04
N GLU A 641 -41.52 -2.12 18.57
CA GLU A 641 -42.02 -3.21 17.73
C GLU A 641 -42.69 -4.34 18.54
N ALA A 642 -42.54 -4.35 19.87
CA ALA A 642 -43.18 -5.36 20.71
C ALA A 642 -44.71 -5.19 20.67
N PRO A 643 -45.48 -6.23 20.32
CA PRO A 643 -46.92 -6.15 20.36
C PRO A 643 -47.37 -5.84 21.79
N ALA A 644 -48.30 -4.90 21.94
CA ALA A 644 -48.91 -4.59 23.24
C ALA A 644 -49.47 -5.89 23.83
N THR A 645 -48.78 -6.47 24.80
CA THR A 645 -49.31 -7.60 25.56
C THR A 645 -50.62 -7.12 26.17
N PRO A 646 -51.77 -7.75 25.85
CA PRO A 646 -53.00 -7.42 26.54
C PRO A 646 -52.75 -7.74 28.00
N ILE A 647 -52.74 -6.70 28.84
CA ILE A 647 -52.85 -6.87 30.28
C ILE A 647 -54.19 -7.59 30.46
N LYS A 648 -54.17 -8.90 30.66
CA LYS A 648 -55.34 -9.65 31.11
C LYS A 648 -55.71 -9.06 32.46
N GLY A 649 -56.78 -8.27 32.49
CA GLY A 649 -57.37 -7.77 33.72
C GLY A 649 -57.63 -8.93 34.67
N GLN A 650 -57.14 -8.79 35.90
CA GLN A 650 -57.62 -9.54 37.07
C GLN A 650 -58.94 -8.94 37.54
#